data_AF-A0A8C7HQN2-F1
#
_entry.id   AF-A0A8C7HQN2-F1
#
_cell.length_a   1.000
_cell.length_b   1.000
_cell.length_c   1.000
_cell.angle_alpha   90.00
_cell.angle_beta   90.00
_cell.angle_gamma   90.00
#
_symmetry.space_group_name_H-M   'P 1'
#
loop_
_entity.id
_entity.type
_entity.pdbx_description
1 polymer ?
#
loop_
_entity_poly.entity_id
_entity_poly.type
_entity_poly.pdbx_seq_one_letter_code
_entity_poly.pdbx_strand_id
1 'polypeptide(L)'
;MAEHGELLGEMATIGRLSATERLKHAQKRRAQQLKGWAQMDKDMARGAGKAGQKSNKKGRTRRVVFPNNITLLEAAARNDLEEVRELLNGGVSPDLYNEDGLTALHQCCIDDFVELVQCLLDAGASVNACDSELWTPLHAAATCGHTDLVQLLVQSGAELLAVNADGNMPYDLCEDEATLELLEMVMAEQGITQDRINRCRGAKEMNMLTDLRVLVQNGADLNAQDDNGATLLHIAAANGYLLVGELLLEHRAKVEQKDTDGWTPLHAASCWGQILMVEQLVAHGASLNTKSVLEETPLDVCADEEVRVKLMELKHKHDAIMKSHDRHKGTLQRRASSTGSRGKVVRRVSVNERSSLYRREHHKEAMVWQERGRQAEPQDDDEDRQTDNELHHHVAMVREQWSRGRMDRSASYQLSPASGSGGERDNMTLEKSHQTLADLKRQRAAAKLNKYPDAVYFTPASGDPPLLKLRRHTNTPNPQCRDTQTLPSHNVETHKHFQATIGTECELQKPNMTENGLGNRVLNMDTMNPNVKRVEYAVRGPIVQRALQIEKELKEGVEKPFTEVIKANIGDAHAMGQKPITFLRQVVALCTYPDLLEDDKFPEDAKNRARRILQACGGGSIGAYSASPGIEIIRQDVAKYIEKRDGGIPSDPDSIYLSTGASDAIVTMLKLLTSGEGKNRTGVMISIPQYPLYSAALAELAAVQISYYLDEDKCWSLDVNELRRAVKAAREHCNPRALCIINPGNPTGQVQSRQCIEDVIRFAAEEHLFLMADEVYQDNVYAEGCQFHSFKKVLFEMGPEYSSVVELVSFHSTSKCFMGECGFRGGYMEVVNMDPEVKLQLTKLVSVRLCPPIPGQALLDLVVNPPQPDEPSYATFIKRTANLDILAEKAKMTEQVLNTVPGIHCNPVQGAMYTFPRLSLPEKAINAAKEKGQAPDMFYCMKLLEETGICLVPGSGFGQRDGTYHFRMTILPATEKLKVVLEKIREFHKRFTEEFS
;
A
#
# COMPACT_ATOMS: atom_id res chain seq x y z
N MET A 1 -17.20 -2.07 -47.21
CA MET A 1 -17.82 -2.59 -45.97
C MET A 1 -17.17 -3.94 -45.71
N ALA A 2 -16.75 -4.21 -44.48
CA ALA A 2 -16.22 -5.52 -44.09
C ALA A 2 -17.30 -6.59 -44.29
N GLU A 3 -16.93 -7.76 -44.83
CA GLU A 3 -17.89 -8.85 -45.05
C GLU A 3 -18.32 -9.48 -43.71
N HIS A 4 -19.54 -10.01 -43.65
CA HIS A 4 -20.15 -10.59 -42.44
C HIS A 4 -19.25 -11.65 -41.76
N GLY A 5 -18.39 -12.33 -42.52
CA GLY A 5 -17.40 -13.27 -41.99
C GLY A 5 -16.29 -12.61 -41.14
N GLU A 6 -15.85 -11.39 -41.48
CA GLU A 6 -14.87 -10.65 -40.68
C GLU A 6 -15.48 -10.18 -39.35
N LEU A 7 -16.77 -9.81 -39.37
CA LEU A 7 -17.56 -9.44 -38.18
C LEU A 7 -17.68 -10.61 -37.20
N LEU A 8 -18.02 -11.81 -37.69
CA LEU A 8 -18.15 -13.01 -36.86
C LEU A 8 -16.81 -13.46 -36.27
N GLY A 9 -15.71 -13.30 -37.01
CA GLY A 9 -14.36 -13.58 -36.52
C GLY A 9 -13.90 -12.62 -35.42
N GLU A 10 -14.27 -11.34 -35.53
CA GLU A 10 -13.92 -10.32 -34.53
C GLU A 10 -14.71 -10.45 -33.22
N MET A 11 -15.96 -10.93 -33.24
CA MET A 11 -16.83 -11.02 -32.05
C MET A 11 -16.23 -11.86 -30.93
N ALA A 12 -15.54 -12.95 -31.25
CA ALA A 12 -14.86 -13.79 -30.26
C ALA A 12 -13.70 -13.08 -29.57
N THR A 13 -13.05 -12.12 -30.25
CA THR A 13 -12.00 -11.25 -29.72
C THR A 13 -12.57 -10.09 -28.92
N ILE A 14 -13.68 -9.47 -29.37
CA ILE A 14 -14.32 -8.33 -28.69
C ILE A 14 -14.90 -8.75 -27.33
N GLY A 15 -15.49 -9.95 -27.24
CA GLY A 15 -16.00 -10.49 -25.97
C GLY A 15 -14.93 -10.64 -24.89
N ARG A 16 -13.64 -10.74 -25.26
CA ARG A 16 -12.50 -10.89 -24.34
C ARG A 16 -11.83 -9.58 -23.95
N LEU A 17 -12.25 -8.46 -24.53
CA LEU A 17 -11.74 -7.12 -24.20
C LEU A 17 -12.49 -6.55 -22.99
N SER A 18 -11.82 -5.74 -22.18
CA SER A 18 -12.46 -4.95 -21.13
C SER A 18 -13.40 -3.90 -21.72
N ALA A 19 -14.36 -3.38 -20.94
CA ALA A 19 -15.33 -2.39 -21.43
C ALA A 19 -14.66 -1.15 -22.06
N THR A 20 -13.57 -0.64 -21.46
CA THR A 20 -12.80 0.49 -21.98
C THR A 20 -12.08 0.15 -23.30
N GLU A 21 -11.62 -1.09 -23.46
CA GLU A 21 -11.00 -1.57 -24.69
C GLU A 21 -12.03 -1.85 -25.80
N ARG A 22 -13.22 -2.39 -25.45
CA ARG A 22 -14.34 -2.54 -26.38
C ARG A 22 -14.81 -1.18 -26.88
N LEU A 23 -14.88 -0.17 -26.00
CA LEU A 23 -15.23 1.21 -26.36
C LEU A 23 -14.17 1.83 -27.27
N LYS A 24 -12.88 1.71 -26.95
CA LYS A 24 -11.78 2.16 -27.84
C LYS A 24 -11.80 1.43 -29.19
N HIS A 25 -12.13 0.13 -29.20
CA HIS A 25 -12.29 -0.65 -30.41
C HIS A 25 -13.50 -0.17 -31.23
N ALA A 26 -14.63 0.10 -30.60
CA ALA A 26 -15.83 0.66 -31.22
C ALA A 26 -15.58 2.08 -31.77
N GLN A 27 -14.91 2.96 -31.03
CA GLN A 27 -14.50 4.30 -31.47
C GLN A 27 -13.56 4.23 -32.69
N LYS A 28 -12.56 3.34 -32.67
CA LYS A 28 -11.64 3.13 -33.80
C LYS A 28 -12.38 2.60 -35.04
N ARG A 29 -13.32 1.68 -34.86
CA ARG A 29 -14.18 1.14 -35.93
C ARG A 29 -15.09 2.24 -36.51
N ARG A 30 -15.71 3.05 -35.65
CA ARG A 30 -16.54 4.19 -36.03
C ARG A 30 -15.73 5.22 -36.82
N ALA A 31 -14.51 5.55 -36.39
CA ALA A 31 -13.62 6.44 -37.12
C ALA A 31 -13.24 5.90 -38.51
N GLN A 32 -13.08 4.58 -38.66
CA GLN A 32 -12.84 3.95 -39.96
C GLN A 32 -14.10 3.95 -40.85
N GLN A 33 -15.27 3.70 -40.28
CA GLN A 33 -16.55 3.77 -41.00
C GLN A 33 -16.83 5.19 -41.49
N LEU A 34 -16.64 6.21 -40.64
CA LEU A 34 -16.79 7.62 -41.00
C LEU A 34 -15.79 8.04 -42.08
N LYS A 35 -14.54 7.54 -42.05
CA LYS A 35 -13.57 7.74 -43.15
C LYS A 35 -14.03 7.08 -44.45
N GLY A 36 -14.57 5.87 -44.38
CA GLY A 36 -15.14 5.16 -45.54
C GLY A 36 -16.35 5.88 -46.13
N TRP A 37 -17.21 6.42 -45.27
CA TRP A 37 -18.37 7.22 -45.66
C TRP A 37 -17.95 8.54 -46.32
N ALA A 38 -17.01 9.28 -45.73
CA ALA A 38 -16.47 10.51 -46.32
C ALA A 38 -15.79 10.27 -47.69
N GLN A 39 -15.23 9.08 -47.90
CA GLN A 39 -14.66 8.67 -49.18
C GLN A 39 -15.76 8.34 -50.21
N MET A 40 -16.79 7.58 -49.81
CA MET A 40 -17.96 7.30 -50.66
C MET A 40 -18.73 8.57 -51.04
N ASP A 41 -18.82 9.55 -50.14
CA ASP A 41 -19.49 10.82 -50.39
C ASP A 41 -18.70 11.68 -51.40
N LYS A 42 -17.37 11.66 -51.31
CA LYS A 42 -16.47 12.24 -52.33
C LYS A 42 -16.58 11.53 -53.68
N ASP A 43 -16.75 10.22 -53.70
CA ASP A 43 -16.90 9.44 -54.93
C ASP A 43 -18.29 9.59 -55.55
N MET A 44 -19.35 9.74 -54.73
CA MET A 44 -20.70 10.10 -55.19
C MET A 44 -20.76 11.52 -55.77
N ALA A 45 -20.08 12.49 -55.13
CA ALA A 45 -19.96 13.85 -55.66
C ALA A 45 -19.20 13.88 -57.02
N ARG A 46 -18.27 12.95 -57.25
CA ARG A 46 -17.56 12.79 -58.54
C ARG A 46 -18.42 12.09 -59.61
N GLY A 47 -19.41 11.28 -59.21
CA GLY A 47 -20.31 10.55 -60.12
C GLY A 47 -21.48 11.39 -60.67
N ALA A 48 -21.82 12.52 -60.04
CA ALA A 48 -22.98 13.34 -60.41
C ALA A 48 -22.84 14.13 -61.74
N GLY A 49 -21.68 14.08 -62.40
CA GLY A 49 -21.39 14.86 -63.62
C GLY A 49 -21.90 14.30 -64.95
N LYS A 50 -22.47 13.08 -65.01
CA LYS A 50 -22.90 12.48 -66.29
C LYS A 50 -24.13 11.56 -66.15
N ALA A 51 -25.33 12.13 -66.21
CA ALA A 51 -26.50 11.51 -66.87
C ALA A 51 -27.71 12.45 -66.81
N GLY A 52 -27.96 13.17 -67.90
CA GLY A 52 -29.22 13.88 -68.12
C GLY A 52 -30.33 12.97 -68.64
N GLN A 53 -31.56 13.36 -68.31
CA GLN A 53 -32.84 13.09 -69.00
C GLN A 53 -33.17 11.65 -69.45
N LYS A 54 -34.22 11.05 -68.84
CA LYS A 54 -35.42 10.57 -69.57
C LYS A 54 -36.52 9.99 -68.65
N SER A 55 -37.70 10.61 -68.79
CA SER A 55 -39.07 10.05 -68.83
C SER A 55 -39.50 8.83 -67.98
N ASN A 56 -40.46 9.11 -67.09
CA ASN A 56 -41.85 8.61 -67.12
C ASN A 56 -42.10 7.08 -67.06
N LYS A 57 -42.48 6.56 -65.88
CA LYS A 57 -43.74 5.81 -65.62
C LYS A 57 -43.77 5.23 -64.20
N LYS A 58 -44.94 5.34 -63.57
CA LYS A 58 -45.34 4.78 -62.27
C LYS A 58 -44.81 3.36 -62.05
N GLY A 59 -43.86 3.22 -61.13
CA GLY A 59 -43.71 2.04 -60.29
C GLY A 59 -44.22 2.41 -58.90
N ARG A 60 -45.16 1.63 -58.35
CA ARG A 60 -45.47 1.68 -56.91
C ARG A 60 -44.17 1.32 -56.18
N THR A 61 -43.37 2.30 -55.79
CA THR A 61 -42.37 2.10 -54.76
C THR A 61 -43.17 1.76 -53.51
N ARG A 62 -43.12 0.50 -53.09
CA ARG A 62 -43.46 0.16 -51.71
C ARG A 62 -42.64 1.13 -50.87
N ARG A 63 -43.29 2.14 -50.25
CA ARG A 63 -42.62 2.92 -49.20
C ARG A 63 -42.19 1.87 -48.20
N VAL A 64 -40.88 1.64 -48.09
CA VAL A 64 -40.33 0.81 -47.03
C VAL A 64 -40.62 1.62 -45.77
N VAL A 65 -41.64 1.20 -45.04
CA VAL A 65 -41.99 1.79 -43.75
C VAL A 65 -41.22 0.99 -42.73
N PHE A 66 -40.27 1.64 -42.08
CA PHE A 66 -39.57 1.04 -40.96
C PHE A 66 -40.44 1.14 -39.71
N PRO A 67 -40.36 0.16 -38.81
CA PRO A 67 -40.96 0.24 -37.48
C PRO A 67 -40.58 1.54 -36.75
N ASN A 68 -41.50 2.05 -35.93
CA ASN A 68 -41.35 3.34 -35.25
C ASN A 68 -40.11 3.41 -34.34
N ASN A 69 -39.68 2.29 -33.76
CA ASN A 69 -38.47 2.23 -32.94
C ASN A 69 -37.22 2.47 -33.78
N ILE A 70 -37.14 1.90 -34.98
CA ILE A 70 -36.04 2.12 -35.92
C ILE A 70 -36.04 3.57 -36.41
N THR A 71 -37.20 4.11 -36.80
CA THR A 71 -37.27 5.49 -37.33
C THR A 71 -36.92 6.53 -36.29
N LEU A 72 -37.41 6.37 -35.04
CA LEU A 72 -37.12 7.32 -33.95
C LEU A 72 -35.64 7.28 -33.56
N LEU A 73 -35.06 6.09 -33.42
CA LEU A 73 -33.65 5.93 -33.07
C LEU A 73 -32.72 6.47 -34.16
N GLU A 74 -33.04 6.23 -35.44
CA GLU A 74 -32.26 6.76 -36.57
C GLU A 74 -32.38 8.29 -36.68
N ALA A 75 -33.55 8.87 -36.42
CA ALA A 75 -33.74 10.33 -36.40
C ALA A 75 -32.94 10.96 -35.24
N ALA A 76 -32.97 10.35 -34.05
CA ALA A 76 -32.18 10.78 -32.90
C ALA A 76 -30.67 10.68 -33.16
N ALA A 77 -30.19 9.58 -33.75
CA ALA A 77 -28.78 9.37 -34.09
C ALA A 77 -28.24 10.36 -35.14
N ARG A 78 -29.12 10.95 -35.97
CA ARG A 78 -28.78 12.00 -36.94
C ARG A 78 -28.87 13.41 -36.37
N ASN A 79 -29.24 13.56 -35.10
CA ASN A 79 -29.55 14.84 -34.47
C ASN A 79 -30.67 15.64 -35.19
N ASP A 80 -31.69 14.94 -35.70
CA ASP A 80 -32.79 15.56 -36.46
C ASP A 80 -33.96 15.94 -35.53
N LEU A 81 -33.83 17.10 -34.87
CA LEU A 81 -34.78 17.59 -33.86
C LEU A 81 -36.22 17.71 -34.40
N GLU A 82 -36.37 18.16 -35.64
CA GLU A 82 -37.70 18.36 -36.24
C GLU A 82 -38.36 17.01 -36.56
N GLU A 83 -37.63 16.05 -37.14
CA GLU A 83 -38.18 14.73 -37.40
C GLU A 83 -38.53 13.99 -36.10
N VAL A 84 -37.69 14.10 -35.07
CA VAL A 84 -38.00 13.54 -33.73
C VAL A 84 -39.28 14.18 -33.16
N ARG A 85 -39.42 15.51 -33.24
CA ARG A 85 -40.61 16.23 -32.76
C ARG A 85 -41.87 15.84 -33.53
N GLU A 86 -41.78 15.69 -34.84
CA GLU A 86 -42.89 15.21 -35.69
C GLU A 86 -43.33 13.78 -35.29
N LEU A 87 -42.37 12.87 -35.08
CA LEU A 87 -42.64 11.50 -34.66
C LEU A 87 -43.31 11.45 -33.29
N LEU A 88 -42.80 12.18 -32.30
CA LEU A 88 -43.37 12.24 -30.95
C LEU A 88 -44.78 12.84 -30.95
N ASN A 89 -44.99 13.95 -31.68
CA ASN A 89 -46.32 14.53 -31.88
C ASN A 89 -47.28 13.59 -32.64
N GLY A 90 -46.74 12.71 -33.47
CA GLY A 90 -47.46 11.63 -34.14
C GLY A 90 -47.88 10.46 -33.24
N GLY A 91 -47.57 10.53 -31.93
CA GLY A 91 -47.90 9.50 -30.94
C GLY A 91 -46.89 8.36 -30.88
N VAL A 92 -45.71 8.52 -31.46
CA VAL A 92 -44.61 7.57 -31.27
C VAL A 92 -44.10 7.69 -29.83
N SER A 93 -44.02 6.57 -29.11
CA SER A 93 -43.50 6.58 -27.75
C SER A 93 -41.99 6.92 -27.75
N PRO A 94 -41.53 7.82 -26.86
CA PRO A 94 -40.11 8.14 -26.74
C PRO A 94 -39.28 6.98 -26.13
N ASP A 95 -39.93 6.02 -25.47
CA ASP A 95 -39.30 4.87 -24.81
C ASP A 95 -39.13 3.67 -25.74
N LEU A 96 -39.33 3.84 -27.04
CA LEU A 96 -39.01 2.80 -28.01
C LEU A 96 -37.50 2.52 -28.02
N TYR A 97 -37.16 1.25 -28.08
CA TYR A 97 -35.78 0.77 -27.97
C TYR A 97 -35.39 -0.21 -29.08
N ASN A 98 -34.08 -0.42 -29.26
CA ASN A 98 -33.51 -1.40 -30.18
C ASN A 98 -33.41 -2.80 -29.53
N GLU A 99 -32.80 -3.78 -30.20
CA GLU A 99 -32.66 -5.14 -29.64
C GLU A 99 -31.83 -5.18 -28.33
N ASP A 100 -30.99 -4.18 -28.08
CA ASP A 100 -30.15 -4.06 -26.89
C ASP A 100 -30.85 -3.30 -25.74
N GLY A 101 -32.09 -2.83 -25.93
CA GLY A 101 -32.80 -2.02 -24.92
C GLY A 101 -32.46 -0.52 -24.94
N LEU A 102 -31.62 -0.06 -25.87
CA LEU A 102 -31.24 1.35 -25.97
C LEU A 102 -32.37 2.20 -26.56
N THR A 103 -32.77 3.22 -25.82
CA THR A 103 -33.76 4.23 -26.24
C THR A 103 -33.10 5.40 -26.97
N ALA A 104 -33.92 6.25 -27.62
CA ALA A 104 -33.42 7.49 -28.22
C ALA A 104 -32.75 8.41 -27.18
N LEU A 105 -33.21 8.37 -25.93
CA LEU A 105 -32.62 9.11 -24.82
C LEU A 105 -31.19 8.64 -24.51
N HIS A 106 -30.94 7.32 -24.51
CA HIS A 106 -29.58 6.78 -24.37
C HIS A 106 -28.66 7.25 -25.49
N GLN A 107 -29.13 7.17 -26.74
CA GLN A 107 -28.33 7.56 -27.91
C GLN A 107 -27.94 9.05 -27.85
N CYS A 108 -28.90 9.93 -27.54
CA CYS A 108 -28.63 11.36 -27.38
C CYS A 108 -27.68 11.64 -26.21
N CYS A 109 -27.71 10.84 -25.14
CA CYS A 109 -26.78 10.95 -24.01
C CYS A 109 -25.37 10.45 -24.31
N ILE A 110 -25.19 9.59 -25.32
CA ILE A 110 -23.85 9.18 -25.79
C ILE A 110 -23.26 10.27 -26.70
N ASP A 111 -24.09 10.84 -27.58
CA ASP A 111 -23.67 11.77 -28.64
C ASP A 111 -23.68 13.26 -28.24
N ASP A 112 -24.04 13.58 -26.99
CA ASP A 112 -24.11 14.95 -26.44
C ASP A 112 -25.19 15.87 -27.04
N PHE A 113 -26.37 15.33 -27.36
CA PHE A 113 -27.46 16.10 -27.99
C PHE A 113 -28.44 16.69 -26.97
N VAL A 114 -28.02 17.74 -26.25
CA VAL A 114 -28.78 18.40 -25.17
C VAL A 114 -30.21 18.80 -25.56
N GLU A 115 -30.40 19.43 -26.72
CA GLU A 115 -31.72 19.89 -27.18
C GLU A 115 -32.69 18.73 -27.47
N LEU A 116 -32.16 17.61 -27.99
CA LEU A 116 -32.93 16.40 -28.23
C LEU A 116 -33.27 15.68 -26.92
N VAL A 117 -32.35 15.64 -25.96
CA VAL A 117 -32.61 15.10 -24.61
C VAL A 117 -33.77 15.85 -23.97
N GLN A 118 -33.76 17.19 -24.02
CA GLN A 118 -34.87 17.99 -23.51
C GLN A 118 -36.18 17.68 -24.26
N CYS A 119 -36.15 17.61 -25.59
CA CYS A 119 -37.34 17.30 -26.39
C CYS A 119 -37.94 15.93 -26.06
N LEU A 120 -37.09 14.92 -25.83
CA LEU A 120 -37.53 13.57 -25.46
C LEU A 120 -38.13 13.54 -24.05
N LEU A 121 -37.50 14.21 -23.08
CA LEU A 121 -37.99 14.32 -21.71
C LEU A 121 -39.33 15.07 -21.64
N ASP A 122 -39.47 16.17 -22.40
CA ASP A 122 -40.73 16.92 -22.51
C ASP A 122 -41.87 16.08 -23.11
N ALA A 123 -41.53 15.12 -23.99
CA ALA A 123 -42.46 14.16 -24.56
C ALA A 123 -42.76 12.96 -23.64
N GLY A 124 -42.19 12.94 -22.43
CA GLY A 124 -42.43 11.92 -21.42
C GLY A 124 -41.51 10.71 -21.50
N ALA A 125 -40.31 10.84 -22.07
CA ALA A 125 -39.30 9.79 -22.02
C ALA A 125 -38.96 9.41 -20.56
N SER A 126 -38.81 8.12 -20.30
CA SER A 126 -38.35 7.61 -19.03
C SER A 126 -36.88 7.95 -18.82
N VAL A 127 -36.62 8.89 -17.91
CA VAL A 127 -35.26 9.32 -17.53
C VAL A 127 -34.41 8.17 -16.95
N ASN A 128 -35.06 7.14 -16.41
CA ASN A 128 -34.44 5.95 -15.83
C ASN A 128 -34.75 4.69 -16.66
N ALA A 129 -34.96 4.84 -17.97
CA ALA A 129 -35.02 3.69 -18.87
C ALA A 129 -33.74 2.86 -18.72
N CYS A 130 -33.87 1.54 -18.71
CA CYS A 130 -32.75 0.62 -18.60
C CYS A 130 -32.61 -0.18 -19.90
N ASP A 131 -31.38 -0.27 -20.41
CA ASP A 131 -31.05 -1.22 -21.48
C ASP A 131 -30.92 -2.66 -20.96
N SER A 132 -30.49 -3.59 -21.81
CA SER A 132 -30.32 -5.00 -21.43
C SER A 132 -29.29 -5.24 -20.33
N GLU A 133 -28.33 -4.32 -20.16
CA GLU A 133 -27.28 -4.35 -19.15
C GLU A 133 -27.59 -3.41 -17.98
N LEU A 134 -28.84 -2.96 -17.86
CA LEU A 134 -29.32 -2.04 -16.82
C LEU A 134 -28.60 -0.67 -16.83
N TRP A 135 -28.05 -0.26 -17.96
CA TRP A 135 -27.56 1.10 -18.12
C TRP A 135 -28.72 2.06 -18.21
N THR A 136 -28.59 3.20 -17.53
CA THR A 136 -29.53 4.32 -17.64
C THR A 136 -28.92 5.43 -18.51
N PRO A 137 -29.72 6.37 -19.02
CA PRO A 137 -29.20 7.55 -19.70
C PRO A 137 -28.16 8.33 -18.87
N LEU A 138 -28.29 8.31 -17.54
CA LEU A 138 -27.32 8.91 -16.63
C LEU A 138 -25.97 8.18 -16.62
N HIS A 139 -25.95 6.84 -16.73
CA HIS A 139 -24.70 6.09 -16.91
C HIS A 139 -24.00 6.46 -18.22
N ALA A 140 -24.77 6.58 -19.31
CA ALA A 140 -24.25 6.95 -20.62
C ALA A 140 -23.63 8.36 -20.61
N ALA A 141 -24.35 9.35 -20.08
CA ALA A 141 -23.87 10.73 -19.98
C ALA A 141 -22.65 10.86 -19.04
N ALA A 142 -22.66 10.17 -17.90
CA ALA A 142 -21.55 10.19 -16.95
C ALA A 142 -20.27 9.54 -17.50
N THR A 143 -20.41 8.41 -18.20
CA THR A 143 -19.27 7.72 -18.85
C THR A 143 -18.63 8.58 -19.93
N CYS A 144 -19.43 9.34 -20.68
CA CYS A 144 -18.93 10.20 -21.76
C CYS A 144 -18.41 11.57 -21.27
N GLY A 145 -18.60 11.90 -19.98
CA GLY A 145 -18.19 13.17 -19.39
C GLY A 145 -19.05 14.37 -19.80
N HIS A 146 -20.30 14.14 -20.18
CA HIS A 146 -21.21 15.19 -20.65
C HIS A 146 -21.89 15.87 -19.46
N THR A 147 -21.17 16.78 -18.80
CA THR A 147 -21.60 17.43 -17.54
C THR A 147 -22.96 18.12 -17.64
N ASP A 148 -23.25 18.82 -18.74
CA ASP A 148 -24.53 19.54 -18.93
C ASP A 148 -25.72 18.56 -19.04
N LEU A 149 -25.52 17.42 -19.72
CA LEU A 149 -26.50 16.36 -19.80
C LEU A 149 -26.71 15.65 -18.46
N VAL A 150 -25.63 15.40 -17.71
CA VAL A 150 -25.73 14.86 -16.34
C VAL A 150 -26.57 15.79 -15.47
N GLN A 151 -26.34 17.11 -15.54
CA GLN A 151 -27.14 18.09 -14.80
C GLN A 151 -28.62 18.06 -15.22
N LEU A 152 -28.90 18.04 -16.52
CA LEU A 152 -30.26 17.98 -17.08
C LEU A 152 -31.02 16.71 -16.65
N LEU A 153 -30.36 15.55 -16.72
CA LEU A 153 -30.93 14.26 -16.32
C LEU A 153 -31.23 14.23 -14.82
N VAL A 154 -30.31 14.72 -13.99
CA VAL A 154 -30.49 14.82 -12.53
C VAL A 154 -31.69 15.71 -12.20
N GLN A 155 -31.81 16.88 -12.85
CA GLN A 155 -32.96 17.78 -12.68
C GLN A 155 -34.28 17.13 -13.11
N SER A 156 -34.21 16.24 -14.09
CA SER A 156 -35.35 15.49 -14.62
C SER A 156 -35.69 14.22 -13.82
N GLY A 157 -35.02 13.98 -12.69
CA GLY A 157 -35.32 12.88 -11.78
C GLY A 157 -34.51 11.60 -12.02
N ALA A 158 -33.33 11.70 -12.64
CA ALA A 158 -32.45 10.54 -12.81
C ALA A 158 -32.01 9.94 -11.45
N GLU A 159 -32.04 8.61 -11.37
CA GLU A 159 -31.65 7.87 -10.17
C GLU A 159 -30.12 7.79 -10.04
N LEU A 160 -29.57 8.55 -9.09
CA LEU A 160 -28.12 8.57 -8.79
C LEU A 160 -27.56 7.24 -8.26
N LEU A 161 -28.42 6.40 -7.69
CA LEU A 161 -28.06 5.11 -7.09
C LEU A 161 -28.46 3.92 -7.97
N ALA A 162 -28.82 4.16 -9.23
CA ALA A 162 -29.03 3.09 -10.20
C ALA A 162 -27.74 2.28 -10.35
N VAL A 163 -27.85 0.95 -10.34
CA VAL A 163 -26.71 0.04 -10.44
C VAL A 163 -26.89 -0.80 -11.70
N ASN A 164 -25.93 -0.69 -12.62
CA ASN A 164 -25.94 -1.46 -13.85
C ASN A 164 -25.59 -2.95 -13.62
N ALA A 165 -25.55 -3.77 -14.67
CA ALA A 165 -25.19 -5.19 -14.58
C ALA A 165 -23.75 -5.41 -14.07
N ASP A 166 -22.84 -4.45 -14.24
CA ASP A 166 -21.46 -4.53 -13.73
C ASP A 166 -21.30 -4.06 -12.28
N GLY A 167 -22.39 -3.67 -11.60
CA GLY A 167 -22.33 -3.17 -10.23
C GLY A 167 -21.95 -1.70 -10.09
N ASN A 168 -21.80 -0.99 -11.20
CA ASN A 168 -21.40 0.41 -11.23
C ASN A 168 -22.60 1.34 -11.10
N MET A 169 -22.43 2.42 -10.35
CA MET A 169 -23.32 3.58 -10.37
C MET A 169 -22.75 4.64 -11.33
N PRO A 170 -23.53 5.63 -11.78
CA PRO A 170 -23.06 6.62 -12.75
C PRO A 170 -21.77 7.35 -12.34
N TYR A 171 -21.58 7.65 -11.05
CA TYR A 171 -20.37 8.33 -10.55
C TYR A 171 -19.10 7.44 -10.54
N ASP A 172 -19.25 6.12 -10.64
CA ASP A 172 -18.11 5.20 -10.74
C ASP A 172 -17.49 5.23 -12.15
N LEU A 173 -18.27 5.62 -13.15
CA LEU A 173 -17.91 5.57 -14.57
C LEU A 173 -17.37 6.89 -15.15
N CYS A 174 -17.35 7.98 -14.38
CA CYS A 174 -16.87 9.28 -14.86
C CYS A 174 -15.38 9.22 -15.25
N GLU A 175 -15.06 9.60 -16.48
CA GLU A 175 -13.67 9.72 -16.95
C GLU A 175 -13.02 11.06 -16.57
N ASP A 176 -13.81 12.13 -16.40
CA ASP A 176 -13.35 13.47 -16.06
C ASP A 176 -13.74 13.89 -14.63
N GLU A 177 -12.90 14.74 -14.03
CA GLU A 177 -13.10 15.23 -12.66
C GLU A 177 -14.33 16.15 -12.54
N ALA A 178 -14.72 16.91 -13.56
CA ALA A 178 -15.80 17.88 -13.45
C ALA A 178 -17.18 17.20 -13.34
N THR A 179 -17.44 16.22 -14.20
CA THR A 179 -18.66 15.41 -14.16
C THR A 179 -18.74 14.59 -12.87
N LEU A 180 -17.60 14.08 -12.41
CA LEU A 180 -17.50 13.36 -11.16
C LEU A 180 -17.82 14.25 -9.95
N GLU A 181 -17.22 15.44 -9.89
CA GLU A 181 -17.47 16.41 -8.82
C GLU A 181 -18.93 16.85 -8.77
N LEU A 182 -19.57 17.04 -9.93
CA LEU A 182 -20.99 17.34 -10.03
C LEU A 182 -21.83 16.22 -9.39
N LEU A 183 -21.61 14.96 -9.77
CA LEU A 183 -22.38 13.84 -9.23
C LEU A 183 -22.14 13.66 -7.72
N GLU A 184 -20.89 13.74 -7.26
CA GLU A 184 -20.57 13.64 -5.83
C GLU A 184 -21.22 14.78 -5.03
N MET A 185 -21.22 15.99 -5.58
CA MET A 185 -21.88 17.16 -4.97
C MET A 185 -23.40 16.94 -4.87
N VAL A 186 -24.06 16.54 -5.96
CA VAL A 186 -25.51 16.28 -5.96
C VAL A 186 -25.86 15.12 -5.01
N MET A 187 -25.04 14.07 -4.97
CA MET A 187 -25.23 12.95 -4.04
C MET A 187 -25.14 13.42 -2.58
N ALA A 188 -24.17 14.27 -2.25
CA ALA A 188 -24.04 14.86 -0.92
C ALA A 188 -25.21 15.78 -0.56
N GLU A 189 -25.68 16.62 -1.50
CA GLU A 189 -26.87 17.47 -1.33
C GLU A 189 -28.13 16.65 -1.05
N GLN A 190 -28.29 15.50 -1.73
CA GLN A 190 -29.39 14.56 -1.49
C GLN A 190 -29.20 13.71 -0.21
N GLY A 191 -28.12 13.93 0.55
CA GLY A 191 -27.82 13.18 1.78
C GLY A 191 -27.56 11.70 1.54
N ILE A 192 -27.03 11.33 0.37
CA ILE A 192 -26.65 9.96 0.06
C ILE A 192 -25.39 9.63 0.86
N THR A 193 -25.49 8.63 1.73
CA THR A 193 -24.37 8.13 2.54
C THR A 193 -23.73 6.90 1.91
N GLN A 194 -22.48 6.59 2.28
CA GLN A 194 -21.84 5.33 1.85
C GLN A 194 -22.65 4.09 2.26
N ASP A 195 -23.33 4.12 3.41
CA ASP A 195 -24.22 3.02 3.82
C ASP A 195 -25.44 2.86 2.90
N ARG A 196 -25.94 3.96 2.33
CA ARG A 196 -27.03 3.90 1.35
C ARG A 196 -26.53 3.34 0.02
N ILE A 197 -25.33 3.74 -0.41
CA ILE A 197 -24.66 3.20 -1.60
C ILE A 197 -24.43 1.68 -1.46
N ASN A 198 -23.85 1.25 -0.34
CA ASN A 198 -23.58 -0.16 -0.05
C ASN A 198 -24.88 -0.99 -0.02
N ARG A 199 -25.95 -0.46 0.60
CA ARG A 199 -27.26 -1.11 0.60
C ARG A 199 -27.86 -1.26 -0.79
N CYS A 200 -27.73 -0.24 -1.65
CA CYS A 200 -28.20 -0.31 -3.03
C CYS A 200 -27.44 -1.37 -3.85
N ARG A 201 -26.10 -1.42 -3.73
CA ARG A 201 -25.28 -2.44 -4.40
C ARG A 201 -25.64 -3.86 -3.93
N GLY A 202 -25.86 -4.07 -2.63
CA GLY A 202 -26.20 -5.37 -2.04
C GLY A 202 -27.68 -5.77 -2.11
N ALA A 203 -28.57 -4.94 -2.68
CA ALA A 203 -30.02 -5.17 -2.60
C ALA A 203 -30.47 -6.49 -3.25
N LYS A 204 -29.89 -6.83 -4.41
CA LYS A 204 -30.20 -8.08 -5.12
C LYS A 204 -29.81 -9.32 -4.29
N GLU A 205 -28.63 -9.29 -3.67
CA GLU A 205 -28.16 -10.34 -2.76
C GLU A 205 -29.10 -10.49 -1.57
N MET A 206 -29.49 -9.38 -0.92
CA MET A 206 -30.35 -9.41 0.26
C MET A 206 -31.76 -9.93 -0.04
N ASN A 207 -32.31 -9.60 -1.20
CA ASN A 207 -33.58 -10.14 -1.66
C ASN A 207 -33.48 -11.65 -1.87
N MET A 208 -32.45 -12.10 -2.60
CA MET A 208 -32.21 -13.54 -2.82
C MET A 208 -32.00 -14.28 -1.49
N LEU A 209 -31.26 -13.70 -0.54
CA LEU A 209 -31.04 -14.25 0.80
C LEU A 209 -32.35 -14.40 1.57
N THR A 210 -33.23 -13.40 1.49
CA THR A 210 -34.54 -13.41 2.15
C THR A 210 -35.43 -14.51 1.58
N ASP A 211 -35.49 -14.63 0.25
CA ASP A 211 -36.24 -15.68 -0.41
C ASP A 211 -35.67 -17.07 -0.10
N LEU A 212 -34.35 -17.20 -0.03
CA LEU A 212 -33.69 -18.45 0.30
C LEU A 212 -33.98 -18.90 1.74
N ARG A 213 -34.04 -17.97 2.69
CA ARG A 213 -34.47 -18.26 4.08
C ARG A 213 -35.89 -18.83 4.11
N VAL A 214 -36.79 -18.30 3.29
CA VAL A 214 -38.17 -18.81 3.16
C VAL A 214 -38.17 -20.22 2.54
N LEU A 215 -37.34 -20.48 1.53
CA LEU A 215 -37.20 -21.81 0.93
C LEU A 215 -36.68 -22.85 1.93
N VAL A 216 -35.67 -22.49 2.73
CA VAL A 216 -35.10 -23.34 3.79
C VAL A 216 -36.16 -23.69 4.83
N GLN A 217 -36.94 -22.69 5.29
CA GLN A 217 -38.03 -22.91 6.25
C GLN A 217 -39.11 -23.86 5.72
N ASN A 218 -39.36 -23.83 4.41
CA ASN A 218 -40.32 -24.70 3.75
C ASN A 218 -39.74 -26.07 3.35
N GLY A 219 -38.47 -26.35 3.66
CA GLY A 219 -37.81 -27.62 3.34
C GLY A 219 -37.62 -27.86 1.83
N ALA A 220 -37.51 -26.79 1.04
CA ALA A 220 -37.31 -26.89 -0.40
C ALA A 220 -35.93 -27.49 -0.74
N ASP A 221 -35.83 -28.19 -1.88
CA ASP A 221 -34.55 -28.70 -2.37
C ASP A 221 -33.69 -27.56 -2.93
N LEU A 222 -32.64 -27.19 -2.19
CA LEU A 222 -31.69 -26.14 -2.57
C LEU A 222 -30.78 -26.52 -3.75
N ASN A 223 -30.79 -27.80 -4.16
CA ASN A 223 -30.06 -28.30 -5.32
C ASN A 223 -30.92 -28.45 -6.57
N ALA A 224 -32.15 -27.92 -6.54
CA ALA A 224 -32.99 -27.85 -7.73
C ALA A 224 -32.23 -27.12 -8.84
N GLN A 225 -32.26 -27.72 -10.03
CA GLN A 225 -31.63 -27.19 -11.22
C GLN A 225 -32.68 -26.47 -12.07
N ASP A 226 -32.28 -25.38 -12.71
CA ASP A 226 -33.10 -24.74 -13.74
C ASP A 226 -33.03 -25.51 -15.07
N ASP A 227 -33.61 -24.93 -16.13
CA ASP A 227 -33.67 -25.55 -17.44
C ASP A 227 -32.27 -25.72 -18.10
N ASN A 228 -31.26 -24.98 -17.61
CA ASN A 228 -29.86 -25.05 -18.01
C ASN A 228 -29.01 -25.89 -17.05
N GLY A 229 -29.63 -26.59 -16.08
CA GLY A 229 -28.88 -27.38 -15.11
C GLY A 229 -28.22 -26.55 -14.00
N ALA A 230 -28.40 -25.22 -13.95
CA ALA A 230 -27.79 -24.37 -12.94
C ALA A 230 -28.55 -24.45 -11.61
N THR A 231 -27.80 -24.52 -10.50
CA THR A 231 -28.37 -24.47 -9.14
C THR A 231 -28.30 -23.06 -8.56
N LEU A 232 -28.99 -22.81 -7.45
CA LEU A 232 -28.86 -21.54 -6.71
C LEU A 232 -27.41 -21.22 -6.32
N LEU A 233 -26.58 -22.24 -6.10
CA LEU A 233 -25.15 -22.06 -5.81
C LEU A 233 -24.36 -21.62 -7.05
N HIS A 234 -24.75 -22.01 -8.27
CA HIS A 234 -24.14 -21.47 -9.50
C HIS A 234 -24.45 -19.99 -9.65
N ILE A 235 -25.70 -19.60 -9.40
CA ILE A 235 -26.15 -18.21 -9.52
C ILE A 235 -25.44 -17.33 -8.49
N ALA A 236 -25.40 -17.77 -7.22
CA ALA A 236 -24.65 -17.08 -6.17
C ALA A 236 -23.15 -17.00 -6.52
N ALA A 237 -22.61 -18.08 -7.11
CA ALA A 237 -21.20 -18.14 -7.46
C ALA A 237 -20.80 -17.18 -8.58
N ALA A 238 -21.60 -17.08 -9.64
CA ALA A 238 -21.37 -16.15 -10.75
C ALA A 238 -21.46 -14.67 -10.30
N ASN A 239 -22.40 -14.37 -9.39
CA ASN A 239 -22.68 -13.01 -8.93
C ASN A 239 -21.87 -12.57 -7.70
N GLY A 240 -21.07 -13.46 -7.11
CA GLY A 240 -20.31 -13.14 -5.89
C GLY A 240 -21.17 -12.91 -4.65
N TYR A 241 -22.38 -13.48 -4.59
CA TYR A 241 -23.30 -13.33 -3.45
C TYR A 241 -22.85 -14.21 -2.27
N LEU A 242 -21.87 -13.70 -1.51
CA LEU A 242 -21.21 -14.42 -0.41
C LEU A 242 -22.18 -14.89 0.67
N LEU A 243 -23.14 -14.06 1.08
CA LEU A 243 -24.09 -14.43 2.14
C LEU A 243 -25.07 -15.50 1.68
N VAL A 244 -25.47 -15.46 0.40
CA VAL A 244 -26.30 -16.48 -0.21
C VAL A 244 -25.51 -17.78 -0.37
N GLY A 245 -24.26 -17.69 -0.83
CA GLY A 245 -23.34 -18.82 -0.94
C GLY A 245 -23.10 -19.49 0.42
N GLU A 246 -22.89 -18.70 1.48
CA GLU A 246 -22.70 -19.19 2.85
C GLU A 246 -23.92 -19.98 3.32
N LEU A 247 -25.11 -19.40 3.22
CA LEU A 247 -26.34 -20.05 3.65
C LEU A 247 -26.61 -21.36 2.87
N LEU A 248 -26.33 -21.39 1.57
CA LEU A 248 -26.43 -22.58 0.73
C LEU A 248 -25.45 -23.68 1.16
N LEU A 249 -24.19 -23.31 1.41
CA LEU A 249 -23.13 -24.23 1.78
C LEU A 249 -23.32 -24.80 3.20
N GLU A 250 -23.83 -23.99 4.15
CA GLU A 250 -24.23 -24.45 5.49
C GLU A 250 -25.32 -25.53 5.42
N HIS A 251 -26.27 -25.38 4.49
CA HIS A 251 -27.35 -26.34 4.24
C HIS A 251 -26.94 -27.48 3.29
N ARG A 252 -25.63 -27.70 3.11
CA ARG A 252 -25.04 -28.80 2.33
C ARG A 252 -25.46 -28.80 0.85
N ALA A 253 -25.56 -27.62 0.23
CA ALA A 253 -25.65 -27.53 -1.23
C ALA A 253 -24.49 -28.27 -1.90
N LYS A 254 -24.76 -28.91 -3.05
CA LYS A 254 -23.81 -29.73 -3.79
C LYS A 254 -22.82 -28.84 -4.55
N VAL A 255 -21.61 -28.75 -4.00
CA VAL A 255 -20.49 -27.96 -4.58
C VAL A 255 -19.95 -28.49 -5.91
N GLU A 256 -20.17 -29.77 -6.22
CA GLU A 256 -19.72 -30.42 -7.47
C GLU A 256 -20.86 -30.67 -8.46
N GLN A 257 -22.05 -30.11 -8.24
CA GLN A 257 -23.13 -30.23 -9.21
C GLN A 257 -22.72 -29.52 -10.50
N LYS A 258 -22.92 -30.19 -11.64
CA LYS A 258 -22.64 -29.62 -12.96
C LYS A 258 -23.91 -29.16 -13.65
N ASP A 259 -23.83 -28.03 -14.34
CA ASP A 259 -24.84 -27.56 -15.27
C ASP A 259 -24.73 -28.24 -16.65
N THR A 260 -25.50 -27.77 -17.64
CA THR A 260 -25.51 -28.35 -19.00
C THR A 260 -24.16 -28.23 -19.73
N ASP A 261 -23.35 -27.24 -19.41
CA ASP A 261 -22.00 -27.03 -20.00
C ASP A 261 -20.91 -27.76 -19.21
N GLY A 262 -21.30 -28.49 -18.17
CA GLY A 262 -20.40 -29.21 -17.27
C GLY A 262 -19.69 -28.30 -16.28
N TRP A 263 -20.10 -27.04 -16.16
CA TRP A 263 -19.55 -26.09 -15.20
C TRP A 263 -20.06 -26.42 -13.80
N THR A 264 -19.16 -26.30 -12.83
CA THR A 264 -19.51 -26.31 -11.40
C THR A 264 -19.68 -24.87 -10.91
N PRO A 265 -20.22 -24.64 -9.70
CA PRO A 265 -20.23 -23.30 -9.10
C PRO A 265 -18.83 -22.66 -9.06
N LEU A 266 -17.77 -23.45 -8.91
CA LEU A 266 -16.40 -22.95 -8.95
C LEU A 266 -15.98 -22.45 -10.34
N HIS A 267 -16.47 -23.06 -11.43
CA HIS A 267 -16.24 -22.52 -12.78
C HIS A 267 -16.93 -21.17 -12.96
N ALA A 268 -18.18 -21.06 -12.48
CA ALA A 268 -18.92 -19.80 -12.52
C ALA A 268 -18.21 -18.69 -11.74
N ALA A 269 -17.82 -18.94 -10.48
CA ALA A 269 -17.08 -17.97 -9.69
C ALA A 269 -15.73 -17.57 -10.32
N SER A 270 -15.05 -18.53 -10.97
CA SER A 270 -13.75 -18.29 -11.60
C SER A 270 -13.85 -17.49 -12.89
N CYS A 271 -14.86 -17.78 -13.72
CA CYS A 271 -15.11 -17.07 -14.98
C CYS A 271 -15.50 -15.60 -14.74
N TRP A 272 -16.25 -15.32 -13.67
CA TRP A 272 -16.83 -14.01 -13.38
C TRP A 272 -16.07 -13.20 -12.33
N GLY A 273 -14.80 -13.51 -12.03
CA GLY A 273 -13.98 -12.62 -11.20
C GLY A 273 -14.18 -12.77 -9.68
N GLN A 274 -14.91 -13.77 -9.20
CA GLN A 274 -15.43 -13.80 -7.82
C GLN A 274 -14.45 -14.47 -6.83
N ILE A 275 -13.35 -13.77 -6.48
CA ILE A 275 -12.24 -14.29 -5.63
C ILE A 275 -12.73 -14.87 -4.29
N LEU A 276 -13.52 -14.11 -3.53
CA LEU A 276 -13.97 -14.52 -2.19
C LEU A 276 -14.89 -15.75 -2.25
N MET A 277 -15.71 -15.83 -3.29
CA MET A 277 -16.57 -16.97 -3.54
C MET A 277 -15.77 -18.21 -3.96
N VAL A 278 -14.71 -18.03 -4.76
CA VAL A 278 -13.74 -19.09 -5.10
C VAL A 278 -13.12 -19.67 -3.83
N GLU A 279 -12.66 -18.82 -2.90
CA GLU A 279 -12.11 -19.27 -1.61
C GLU A 279 -13.13 -20.06 -0.80
N GLN A 280 -14.35 -19.54 -0.69
CA GLN A 280 -15.42 -20.14 0.09
C GLN A 280 -15.86 -21.50 -0.48
N LEU A 281 -16.00 -21.62 -1.81
CA LEU A 281 -16.33 -22.88 -2.47
C LEU A 281 -15.24 -23.94 -2.26
N VAL A 282 -13.96 -23.55 -2.39
CA VAL A 282 -12.82 -24.46 -2.18
C VAL A 282 -12.73 -24.90 -0.72
N ALA A 283 -12.98 -24.00 0.23
CA ALA A 283 -13.04 -24.33 1.66
C ALA A 283 -14.15 -25.36 1.97
N HIS A 284 -15.24 -25.35 1.21
CA HIS A 284 -16.32 -26.32 1.29
C HIS A 284 -16.14 -27.56 0.39
N GLY A 285 -14.92 -27.75 -0.14
CA GLY A 285 -14.53 -28.98 -0.84
C GLY A 285 -14.75 -28.96 -2.36
N ALA A 286 -14.89 -27.78 -2.97
CA ALA A 286 -14.93 -27.68 -4.43
C ALA A 286 -13.58 -28.06 -5.06
N SER A 287 -13.62 -28.86 -6.12
CA SER A 287 -12.47 -29.40 -6.81
C SER A 287 -11.93 -28.42 -7.86
N LEU A 288 -10.68 -28.03 -7.66
CA LEU A 288 -9.92 -27.14 -8.56
C LEU A 288 -9.53 -27.79 -9.90
N ASN A 289 -9.74 -29.11 -10.04
CA ASN A 289 -9.35 -29.87 -11.23
C ASN A 289 -10.56 -30.47 -11.97
N THR A 290 -11.78 -30.09 -11.57
CA THR A 290 -12.99 -30.54 -12.26
C THR A 290 -12.99 -29.96 -13.67
N LYS A 291 -13.27 -30.80 -14.68
CA LYS A 291 -13.33 -30.37 -16.08
C LYS A 291 -14.77 -30.13 -16.54
N SER A 292 -14.98 -29.07 -17.33
CA SER A 292 -16.20 -28.82 -18.09
C SER A 292 -16.41 -29.84 -19.22
N VAL A 293 -17.51 -29.71 -19.98
CA VAL A 293 -17.72 -30.50 -21.20
C VAL A 293 -16.63 -30.23 -22.24
N LEU A 294 -16.07 -29.01 -22.27
CA LEU A 294 -14.96 -28.61 -23.16
C LEU A 294 -13.58 -28.98 -22.62
N GLU A 295 -13.52 -29.80 -21.56
CA GLU A 295 -12.30 -30.18 -20.85
C GLU A 295 -11.55 -29.05 -20.12
N GLU A 296 -12.18 -27.90 -19.94
CA GLU A 296 -11.61 -26.72 -19.27
C GLU A 296 -11.79 -26.84 -17.75
N THR A 297 -10.76 -26.51 -16.98
CA THR A 297 -10.82 -26.41 -15.52
C THR A 297 -11.28 -25.02 -15.07
N PRO A 298 -11.63 -24.79 -13.78
CA PRO A 298 -11.93 -23.45 -13.29
C PRO A 298 -10.80 -22.45 -13.55
N LEU A 299 -9.55 -22.92 -13.59
CA LEU A 299 -8.38 -22.11 -13.92
C LEU A 299 -8.32 -21.73 -15.41
N ASP A 300 -8.82 -22.59 -16.30
CA ASP A 300 -8.76 -22.38 -17.75
C ASP A 300 -9.83 -21.40 -18.23
N VAL A 301 -11.01 -21.39 -17.58
CA VAL A 301 -12.10 -20.45 -17.88
C VAL A 301 -11.91 -19.07 -17.23
N CYS A 302 -10.88 -18.91 -16.39
CA CYS A 302 -10.59 -17.68 -15.67
C CYS A 302 -9.88 -16.67 -16.58
N ALA A 303 -10.55 -15.57 -16.92
CA ALA A 303 -9.95 -14.46 -17.66
C ALA A 303 -9.25 -13.44 -16.75
N ASP A 304 -9.70 -13.33 -15.49
CA ASP A 304 -9.16 -12.38 -14.52
C ASP A 304 -7.83 -12.86 -13.91
N GLU A 305 -6.83 -11.99 -13.91
CA GLU A 305 -5.47 -12.32 -13.45
C GLU A 305 -5.40 -12.57 -11.94
N GLU A 306 -6.18 -11.83 -11.14
CA GLU A 306 -6.18 -11.95 -9.69
C GLU A 306 -6.88 -13.23 -9.23
N VAL A 307 -8.03 -13.57 -9.82
CA VAL A 307 -8.70 -14.86 -9.60
C VAL A 307 -7.81 -16.02 -10.04
N ARG A 308 -7.12 -15.88 -11.18
CA ARG A 308 -6.20 -16.91 -11.68
C ARG A 308 -5.06 -17.15 -10.71
N VAL A 309 -4.45 -16.09 -10.18
CA VAL A 309 -3.43 -16.17 -9.13
C VAL A 309 -4.00 -16.83 -7.87
N LYS A 310 -5.23 -16.48 -7.46
CA LYS A 310 -5.89 -17.09 -6.29
C LYS A 310 -6.16 -18.58 -6.47
N LEU A 311 -6.70 -18.99 -7.61
CA LEU A 311 -6.93 -20.39 -7.94
C LEU A 311 -5.62 -21.19 -7.95
N MET A 312 -4.53 -20.61 -8.48
CA MET A 312 -3.20 -21.21 -8.42
C MET A 312 -2.68 -21.32 -6.97
N GLU A 313 -2.88 -20.29 -6.14
CA GLU A 313 -2.52 -20.34 -4.72
C GLU A 313 -3.29 -21.45 -3.98
N LEU A 314 -4.61 -21.53 -4.17
CA LEU A 314 -5.46 -22.56 -3.58
C LEU A 314 -5.08 -23.96 -4.08
N LYS A 315 -4.72 -24.10 -5.36
CA LYS A 315 -4.25 -25.35 -5.95
C LYS A 315 -2.91 -25.79 -5.37
N HIS A 316 -1.95 -24.86 -5.24
CA HIS A 316 -0.66 -25.14 -4.60
C HIS A 316 -0.81 -25.53 -3.12
N LYS A 317 -1.69 -24.84 -2.38
CA LYS A 317 -2.03 -25.20 -1.00
C LYS A 317 -2.62 -26.61 -0.92
N HIS A 318 -3.58 -26.93 -1.79
CA HIS A 318 -4.18 -28.26 -1.90
C HIS A 318 -3.11 -29.34 -2.19
N ASP A 319 -2.26 -29.13 -3.20
CA ASP A 319 -1.20 -30.07 -3.58
C ASP A 319 -0.16 -30.28 -2.46
N ALA A 320 0.18 -29.22 -1.72
CA ALA A 320 1.11 -29.28 -0.59
C ALA A 320 0.53 -30.10 0.57
N ILE A 321 -0.76 -29.90 0.87
CA ILE A 321 -1.49 -30.66 1.89
C ILE A 321 -1.51 -32.14 1.51
N MET A 322 -1.84 -32.47 0.26
CA MET A 322 -1.87 -33.86 -0.24
C MET A 322 -0.49 -34.52 -0.18
N LYS A 323 0.57 -33.81 -0.59
CA LYS A 323 1.97 -34.29 -0.48
C LYS A 323 2.41 -34.53 0.97
N SER A 324 1.95 -33.71 1.91
CA SER A 324 2.26 -33.86 3.35
C SER A 324 1.58 -35.09 3.96
N HIS A 325 0.35 -35.38 3.52
CA HIS A 325 -0.43 -36.52 3.96
C HIS A 325 0.12 -37.84 3.38
N ASP A 326 0.61 -37.84 2.15
CA ASP A 326 1.32 -38.99 1.55
C ASP A 326 2.65 -39.30 2.24
N ARG A 327 3.39 -38.27 2.71
CA ARG A 327 4.58 -38.48 3.56
C ARG A 327 4.21 -39.12 4.91
N HIS A 328 3.07 -38.75 5.49
CA HIS A 328 2.58 -39.39 6.72
C HIS A 328 2.19 -40.86 6.50
N LYS A 329 1.52 -41.19 5.38
CA LYS A 329 1.24 -42.60 4.99
C LYS A 329 2.54 -43.40 4.75
N GLY A 330 3.53 -42.82 4.08
CA GLY A 330 4.83 -43.47 3.80
C GLY A 330 5.71 -43.71 5.04
N THR A 331 5.50 -42.94 6.10
CA THR A 331 6.21 -43.11 7.38
C THR A 331 5.54 -44.18 8.27
N LEU A 332 4.21 -44.30 8.19
CA LEU A 332 3.45 -45.38 8.83
C LEU A 332 3.67 -46.74 8.15
N GLN A 333 3.85 -46.80 6.82
CA GLN A 333 4.18 -48.04 6.11
C GLN A 333 5.61 -48.54 6.39
N ARG A 334 6.57 -47.65 6.71
CA ARG A 334 7.94 -48.06 7.05
C ARG A 334 8.11 -48.71 8.43
N ARG A 335 7.09 -48.65 9.30
CA ARG A 335 7.08 -49.37 10.59
C ARG A 335 6.48 -50.78 10.51
N ALA A 336 5.99 -51.23 9.36
CA ALA A 336 5.34 -52.53 9.19
C ALA A 336 6.05 -53.44 8.16
N SER A 337 7.37 -53.33 8.00
CA SER A 337 8.11 -54.23 7.11
C SER A 337 9.44 -54.68 7.71
N SER A 338 9.37 -55.37 8.85
CA SER A 338 10.34 -56.40 9.21
C SER A 338 9.64 -57.75 9.21
N THR A 339 9.63 -58.42 8.05
CA THR A 339 9.68 -59.89 7.90
C THR A 339 9.47 -60.30 6.44
N GLY A 340 10.44 -61.05 5.91
CA GLY A 340 10.19 -62.21 5.04
C GLY A 340 9.61 -62.02 3.63
N SER A 341 10.50 -62.12 2.63
CA SER A 341 10.38 -62.89 1.37
C SER A 341 9.03 -63.09 0.65
N ARG A 342 9.13 -62.89 -0.68
CA ARG A 342 8.37 -63.51 -1.81
C ARG A 342 6.96 -62.99 -2.12
N GLY A 343 6.79 -62.59 -3.39
CA GLY A 343 5.53 -62.70 -4.14
C GLY A 343 5.01 -61.40 -4.74
N LYS A 344 5.34 -61.13 -6.02
CA LYS A 344 4.56 -60.21 -6.87
C LYS A 344 3.14 -60.78 -7.02
N VAL A 345 2.13 -60.08 -6.50
CA VAL A 345 0.73 -60.22 -6.94
C VAL A 345 0.10 -58.83 -6.99
N VAL A 346 -0.12 -58.33 -8.21
CA VAL A 346 -0.89 -57.10 -8.47
C VAL A 346 -2.38 -57.49 -8.47
N ARG A 347 -3.14 -57.09 -7.45
CA ARG A 347 -4.61 -57.16 -7.49
C ARG A 347 -5.15 -55.95 -8.25
N ARG A 348 -5.93 -56.20 -9.30
CA ARG A 348 -6.76 -55.18 -9.97
C ARG A 348 -7.92 -54.83 -9.04
N VAL A 349 -7.98 -53.58 -8.60
CA VAL A 349 -9.09 -53.03 -7.81
C VAL A 349 -10.21 -52.57 -8.76
N SER A 350 -11.47 -52.86 -8.43
CA SER A 350 -12.61 -52.61 -9.33
C SER A 350 -12.94 -51.12 -9.46
N VAL A 351 -13.56 -50.71 -10.58
CA VAL A 351 -13.85 -49.30 -10.89
C VAL A 351 -14.77 -48.65 -9.85
N ASN A 352 -15.70 -49.40 -9.24
CA ASN A 352 -16.58 -48.90 -8.17
C ASN A 352 -15.83 -48.61 -6.86
N GLU A 353 -14.77 -49.36 -6.55
CA GLU A 353 -13.92 -49.08 -5.38
C GLU A 353 -13.07 -47.84 -5.60
N ARG A 354 -12.69 -47.55 -6.85
CA ARG A 354 -11.94 -46.34 -7.22
C ARG A 354 -12.77 -45.07 -7.02
N SER A 355 -14.04 -45.05 -7.46
CA SER A 355 -14.96 -43.91 -7.24
C SER A 355 -15.36 -43.73 -5.77
N SER A 356 -15.40 -44.82 -4.99
CA SER A 356 -15.59 -44.80 -3.53
C SER A 356 -14.36 -44.25 -2.80
N LEU A 357 -13.15 -44.56 -3.28
CA LEU A 357 -11.89 -44.02 -2.77
C LEU A 357 -11.78 -42.52 -3.02
N TYR A 358 -12.06 -42.05 -4.24
CA TYR A 358 -12.06 -40.61 -4.55
C TYR A 358 -13.09 -39.85 -3.71
N ARG A 359 -14.32 -40.35 -3.57
CA ARG A 359 -15.32 -39.72 -2.69
C ARG A 359 -14.89 -39.69 -1.22
N ARG A 360 -14.21 -40.72 -0.73
CA ARG A 360 -13.66 -40.75 0.64
C ARG A 360 -12.45 -39.83 0.81
N GLU A 361 -11.64 -39.63 -0.24
CA GLU A 361 -10.53 -38.67 -0.23
C GLU A 361 -11.06 -37.24 -0.27
N HIS A 362 -12.01 -36.91 -1.15
CA HIS A 362 -12.67 -35.60 -1.18
C HIS A 362 -13.45 -35.27 0.10
N HIS A 363 -14.11 -36.26 0.71
CA HIS A 363 -14.77 -36.06 2.00
C HIS A 363 -13.76 -35.81 3.13
N LYS A 364 -12.59 -36.46 3.10
CA LYS A 364 -11.49 -36.19 4.02
C LYS A 364 -10.82 -34.84 3.75
N GLU A 365 -10.68 -34.45 2.49
CA GLU A 365 -10.18 -33.13 2.07
C GLU A 365 -11.10 -32.02 2.59
N ALA A 366 -12.41 -32.13 2.36
CA ALA A 366 -13.40 -31.19 2.88
C ALA A 366 -13.41 -31.15 4.42
N MET A 367 -13.23 -32.30 5.10
CA MET A 367 -13.05 -32.34 6.55
C MET A 367 -11.79 -31.61 7.01
N VAL A 368 -10.66 -31.71 6.31
CA VAL A 368 -9.41 -31.01 6.67
C VAL A 368 -9.56 -29.49 6.50
N TRP A 369 -10.25 -29.05 5.46
CA TRP A 369 -10.56 -27.63 5.27
C TRP A 369 -11.60 -27.11 6.27
N GLN A 370 -12.63 -27.89 6.59
CA GLN A 370 -13.62 -27.55 7.61
C GLN A 370 -13.07 -27.65 9.04
N GLU A 371 -12.15 -28.57 9.33
CA GLU A 371 -11.44 -28.65 10.62
C GLU A 371 -10.47 -27.49 10.79
N ARG A 372 -9.87 -26.96 9.71
CA ARG A 372 -9.15 -25.67 9.75
C ARG A 372 -10.05 -24.44 9.74
N GLY A 373 -11.28 -24.53 9.25
CA GLY A 373 -12.30 -23.49 9.38
C GLY A 373 -12.99 -23.48 10.76
N ARG A 374 -13.00 -24.61 11.47
CA ARG A 374 -13.54 -24.77 12.84
C ARG A 374 -12.48 -24.74 13.93
N GLN A 375 -11.23 -25.06 13.62
CA GLN A 375 -10.10 -24.69 14.46
C GLN A 375 -9.80 -23.24 14.15
N ALA A 376 -9.82 -22.39 15.17
CA ALA A 376 -9.09 -21.14 15.07
C ALA A 376 -7.67 -21.48 14.58
N GLU A 377 -7.21 -20.76 13.56
CA GLU A 377 -5.77 -20.64 13.27
C GLU A 377 -5.04 -20.55 14.62
N PRO A 378 -3.91 -21.27 14.83
CA PRO A 378 -3.16 -21.15 16.08
C PRO A 378 -2.91 -19.67 16.33
N GLN A 379 -3.51 -19.16 17.40
CA GLN A 379 -3.49 -17.74 17.73
C GLN A 379 -2.04 -17.31 17.96
N ASP A 380 -1.54 -16.46 17.06
CA ASP A 380 -0.61 -15.42 17.45
C ASP A 380 -1.37 -14.56 18.48
N ASP A 381 -0.80 -14.48 19.69
CA ASP A 381 -1.29 -13.65 20.79
C ASP A 381 -1.18 -12.16 20.41
N ASP A 382 -2.24 -11.61 19.81
CA ASP A 382 -2.49 -10.16 19.75
C ASP A 382 -3.49 -9.77 20.85
N GLU A 383 -2.98 -9.00 21.81
CA GLU A 383 -3.62 -8.50 23.02
C GLU A 383 -4.55 -7.31 22.74
N ASP A 384 -5.72 -7.51 22.12
CA ASP A 384 -6.70 -6.41 22.00
C ASP A 384 -8.17 -6.79 22.22
N ARG A 385 -8.44 -8.00 22.75
CA ARG A 385 -9.81 -8.43 23.12
C ARG A 385 -10.11 -8.49 24.61
N GLN A 386 -9.14 -8.18 25.48
CA GLN A 386 -9.39 -8.02 26.93
C GLN A 386 -9.92 -6.62 27.28
N THR A 387 -9.69 -5.62 26.42
CA THR A 387 -10.01 -4.22 26.70
C THR A 387 -11.51 -3.93 26.71
N ASP A 388 -12.32 -4.60 25.88
CA ASP A 388 -13.76 -4.31 25.75
C ASP A 388 -14.65 -4.96 26.84
N ASN A 389 -14.24 -6.12 27.37
CA ASN A 389 -14.93 -6.76 28.49
C ASN A 389 -14.51 -6.18 29.85
N GLU A 390 -13.28 -5.65 29.96
CA GLU A 390 -12.83 -4.93 31.16
C GLU A 390 -13.41 -3.51 31.26
N LEU A 391 -13.70 -2.86 30.12
CA LEU A 391 -14.40 -1.56 30.09
C LEU A 391 -15.84 -1.63 30.62
N HIS A 392 -16.56 -2.73 30.42
CA HIS A 392 -17.93 -2.89 30.96
C HIS A 392 -17.96 -3.23 32.46
N HIS A 393 -16.92 -3.87 32.99
CA HIS A 393 -16.79 -4.15 34.44
C HIS A 393 -16.23 -2.95 35.23
N HIS A 394 -15.34 -2.15 34.63
CA HIS A 394 -14.78 -0.96 35.29
C HIS A 394 -15.78 0.21 35.44
N VAL A 395 -16.72 0.38 34.49
CA VAL A 395 -17.76 1.41 34.60
C VAL A 395 -18.75 1.12 35.75
N ALA A 396 -18.94 -0.15 36.12
CA ALA A 396 -19.77 -0.54 37.26
C ALA A 396 -19.05 -0.33 38.60
N MET A 397 -17.74 -0.61 38.69
CA MET A 397 -16.96 -0.45 39.94
C MET A 397 -16.61 1.00 40.27
N VAL A 398 -16.36 1.86 39.28
CA VAL A 398 -16.03 3.29 39.50
C VAL A 398 -17.24 4.05 40.07
N ARG A 399 -18.47 3.58 39.83
CA ARG A 399 -19.70 4.18 40.39
C ARG A 399 -19.90 3.92 41.89
N GLU A 400 -19.31 2.85 42.43
CA GLU A 400 -19.42 2.48 43.86
C GLU A 400 -18.28 3.05 44.74
N GLN A 401 -17.13 3.40 44.16
CA GLN A 401 -15.96 3.90 44.92
C GLN A 401 -16.00 5.39 45.29
N TRP A 402 -16.94 6.17 44.77
CA TRP A 402 -17.15 7.58 45.16
C TRP A 402 -18.04 7.79 46.39
N SER A 403 -18.44 6.74 47.11
CA SER A 403 -19.31 6.86 48.30
C SER A 403 -18.64 6.65 49.67
N ARG A 404 -17.32 6.47 49.79
CA ARG A 404 -16.68 6.27 51.11
C ARG A 404 -15.34 6.99 51.26
N GLY A 405 -15.36 8.13 51.93
CA GLY A 405 -14.15 8.81 52.43
C GLY A 405 -14.40 10.25 52.86
N ARG A 406 -14.97 10.44 54.04
CA ARG A 406 -15.25 11.74 54.68
C ARG A 406 -14.21 12.04 55.78
N MET A 407 -14.04 13.34 56.08
CA MET A 407 -13.39 14.03 57.22
C MET A 407 -12.01 14.64 56.92
N ASP A 408 -11.68 15.88 57.28
CA ASP A 408 -12.43 17.02 57.84
C ASP A 408 -11.53 18.28 57.74
N ARG A 409 -12.11 19.45 57.45
CA ARG A 409 -11.67 20.83 57.84
C ARG A 409 -12.40 21.91 57.02
N SER A 410 -13.59 22.24 57.52
CA SER A 410 -14.18 23.57 57.67
C SER A 410 -13.53 24.78 56.96
N ALA A 411 -14.29 25.39 56.04
CA ALA A 411 -14.60 26.81 56.07
C ALA A 411 -15.92 27.05 55.30
N SER A 412 -16.88 27.62 56.02
CA SER A 412 -18.25 27.94 55.65
C SER A 412 -18.38 29.04 54.60
N TYR A 413 -19.33 28.92 53.68
CA TYR A 413 -20.38 29.93 53.44
C TYR A 413 -21.63 29.23 52.87
N GLN A 414 -22.74 29.38 53.58
CA GLN A 414 -24.09 28.95 53.19
C GLN A 414 -24.68 29.95 52.17
N LEU A 415 -25.51 29.46 51.24
CA LEU A 415 -26.90 29.91 51.05
C LEU A 415 -27.67 28.93 50.14
N SER A 416 -28.96 28.83 50.45
CA SER A 416 -29.88 27.70 50.21
C SER A 416 -30.57 27.67 48.83
N PRO A 417 -31.31 26.59 48.49
CA PRO A 417 -31.86 26.31 47.16
C PRO A 417 -33.33 26.74 47.00
N ALA A 418 -33.80 26.83 45.75
CA ALA A 418 -35.23 26.90 45.43
C ALA A 418 -35.64 25.79 44.46
N SER A 419 -36.67 25.07 44.90
CA SER A 419 -37.37 23.92 44.34
C SER A 419 -38.45 24.29 43.31
N GLY A 420 -38.81 23.34 42.44
CA GLY A 420 -40.08 23.29 41.69
C GLY A 420 -39.93 22.59 40.34
N SER A 421 -40.09 21.27 40.25
CA SER A 421 -41.35 20.51 40.05
C SER A 421 -41.70 20.29 38.57
N GLY A 422 -41.46 19.05 38.11
CA GLY A 422 -42.37 18.20 37.32
C GLY A 422 -42.92 18.67 35.96
N GLY A 423 -42.59 17.92 34.92
CA GLY A 423 -43.36 17.87 33.67
C GLY A 423 -42.66 17.09 32.56
N GLU A 424 -43.09 15.85 32.33
CA GLU A 424 -42.75 15.04 31.16
C GLU A 424 -43.28 15.70 29.87
N ARG A 425 -42.46 15.78 28.81
CA ARG A 425 -42.84 15.58 27.39
C ARG A 425 -41.65 15.67 26.44
N ASP A 426 -41.55 14.64 25.59
CA ASP A 426 -41.03 14.56 24.23
C ASP A 426 -39.65 15.14 23.89
N ASN A 427 -38.66 14.23 23.87
CA ASN A 427 -37.36 14.43 23.24
C ASN A 427 -37.47 14.10 21.73
N MET A 428 -37.62 15.14 20.89
CA MET A 428 -37.33 15.05 19.45
C MET A 428 -36.57 16.31 19.01
N THR A 429 -35.25 16.19 18.92
CA THR A 429 -34.40 16.93 17.96
C THR A 429 -33.11 16.13 17.74
N LEU A 430 -33.18 15.16 16.83
CA LEU A 430 -32.01 14.67 16.09
C LEU A 430 -31.68 15.76 15.06
N GLU A 431 -30.69 16.61 15.35
CA GLU A 431 -30.06 17.41 14.31
C GLU A 431 -29.36 16.45 13.34
N LYS A 432 -29.90 16.35 12.13
CA LYS A 432 -29.28 15.67 11.00
C LYS A 432 -27.96 16.38 10.70
N SER A 433 -26.83 15.75 11.01
CA SER A 433 -25.56 16.16 10.41
C SER A 433 -25.63 15.92 8.91
N HIS A 434 -25.73 16.98 8.12
CA HIS A 434 -25.56 16.90 6.68
C HIS A 434 -24.15 16.39 6.39
N GLN A 435 -24.06 15.25 5.69
CA GLN A 435 -22.78 14.68 5.26
C GLN A 435 -22.16 15.63 4.22
N THR A 436 -20.93 16.07 4.43
CA THR A 436 -20.30 17.05 3.52
C THR A 436 -19.76 16.34 2.26
N LEU A 437 -19.63 17.06 1.14
CA LEU A 437 -18.96 16.56 -0.07
C LEU A 437 -17.56 15.97 0.26
N ALA A 438 -16.86 16.57 1.22
CA ALA A 438 -15.58 16.07 1.72
C ALA A 438 -15.69 14.71 2.40
N ASP A 439 -16.80 14.41 3.09
CA ASP A 439 -17.04 13.09 3.68
C ASP A 439 -17.32 12.03 2.62
N LEU A 440 -18.11 12.35 1.59
CA LEU A 440 -18.36 11.43 0.48
C LEU A 440 -17.06 11.13 -0.28
N LYS A 441 -16.26 12.16 -0.57
CA LYS A 441 -14.93 12.02 -1.19
C LYS A 441 -13.97 11.17 -0.33
N ARG A 442 -13.94 11.39 0.99
CA ARG A 442 -13.15 10.59 1.94
C ARG A 442 -13.60 9.14 1.99
N GLN A 443 -14.91 8.89 2.05
CA GLN A 443 -15.49 7.55 2.10
C GLN A 443 -15.26 6.79 0.79
N ARG A 444 -15.38 7.46 -0.36
CA ARG A 444 -15.05 6.87 -1.67
C ARG A 444 -13.56 6.58 -1.81
N ALA A 445 -12.68 7.47 -1.36
CA ALA A 445 -11.24 7.22 -1.35
C ALA A 445 -10.88 6.02 -0.47
N ALA A 446 -11.52 5.89 0.70
CA ALA A 446 -11.41 4.71 1.57
C ALA A 446 -11.96 3.43 0.92
N ALA A 447 -13.08 3.52 0.18
CA ALA A 447 -13.65 2.41 -0.57
C ALA A 447 -12.77 2.00 -1.78
N LYS A 448 -12.09 2.94 -2.45
CA LYS A 448 -11.10 2.64 -3.51
C LYS A 448 -9.84 1.97 -2.97
N LEU A 449 -9.49 2.20 -1.71
CA LEU A 449 -8.39 1.51 -1.00
C LEU A 449 -8.76 0.07 -0.59
N ASN A 450 -10.06 -0.21 -0.39
CA ASN A 450 -10.62 -1.55 -0.25
C ASN A 450 -11.23 -2.01 -1.59
N LYS A 451 -10.40 -2.19 -2.63
CA LYS A 451 -10.88 -2.79 -3.88
C LYS A 451 -11.52 -4.16 -3.62
N TYR A 452 -12.84 -4.23 -3.74
CA TYR A 452 -13.50 -5.42 -4.28
C TYR A 452 -13.35 -5.34 -5.80
N PRO A 453 -13.00 -6.42 -6.51
CA PRO A 453 -12.96 -6.40 -7.96
C PRO A 453 -14.35 -6.06 -8.51
N ASP A 454 -14.40 -5.38 -9.67
CA ASP A 454 -15.63 -5.05 -10.38
C ASP A 454 -16.44 -6.34 -10.57
N ALA A 455 -17.55 -6.48 -9.84
CA ALA A 455 -18.36 -7.69 -9.85
C ALA A 455 -19.29 -7.64 -11.06
N VAL A 456 -19.02 -8.47 -12.07
CA VAL A 456 -19.97 -8.68 -13.16
C VAL A 456 -21.15 -9.49 -12.63
N TYR A 457 -22.34 -8.88 -12.53
CA TYR A 457 -23.56 -9.55 -12.10
C TYR A 457 -24.27 -10.15 -13.31
N PHE A 458 -24.21 -11.48 -13.45
CA PHE A 458 -24.95 -12.17 -14.50
C PHE A 458 -26.45 -12.29 -14.13
N THR A 459 -27.30 -11.61 -14.89
CA THR A 459 -28.74 -11.92 -14.96
C THR A 459 -29.02 -12.81 -16.18
N PRO A 460 -29.69 -13.98 -16.03
CA PRO A 460 -30.16 -14.73 -17.18
C PRO A 460 -31.09 -13.86 -18.03
N ALA A 461 -30.96 -13.95 -19.35
CA ALA A 461 -31.84 -13.29 -20.32
C ALA A 461 -33.25 -13.91 -20.30
N SER A 462 -34.01 -13.68 -19.24
CA SER A 462 -35.47 -13.77 -19.17
C SER A 462 -35.89 -13.26 -17.80
N GLY A 463 -36.77 -12.26 -17.77
CA GLY A 463 -37.29 -11.68 -16.53
C GLY A 463 -37.87 -12.70 -15.54
N ASP A 464 -37.83 -12.28 -14.27
CA ASP A 464 -38.22 -12.94 -13.01
C ASP A 464 -37.24 -13.97 -12.40
N PRO A 465 -36.97 -13.89 -11.07
CA PRO A 465 -36.07 -14.85 -10.40
C PRO A 465 -36.63 -16.29 -10.45
N PRO A 466 -35.77 -17.33 -10.42
CA PRO A 466 -36.16 -18.73 -10.60
C PRO A 466 -37.11 -19.31 -9.52
N LEU A 467 -37.42 -18.51 -8.50
CA LEU A 467 -38.09 -18.92 -7.27
C LEU A 467 -39.59 -19.21 -7.44
N LEU A 468 -40.19 -18.88 -8.59
CA LEU A 468 -41.58 -19.22 -8.90
C LEU A 468 -41.79 -20.71 -9.26
N LYS A 469 -40.74 -21.45 -9.66
CA LYS A 469 -40.86 -22.88 -10.00
C LYS A 469 -40.84 -23.82 -8.78
N LEU A 470 -40.30 -23.40 -7.63
CA LEU A 470 -40.19 -24.22 -6.41
C LEU A 470 -41.45 -24.26 -5.52
N ARG A 471 -42.50 -23.49 -5.86
CA ARG A 471 -43.74 -23.39 -5.06
C ARG A 471 -44.86 -24.38 -5.41
N ARG A 472 -44.67 -25.33 -6.33
CA ARG A 472 -45.77 -26.20 -6.81
C ARG A 472 -45.55 -27.69 -6.56
N HIS A 473 -45.74 -28.11 -5.31
CA HIS A 473 -46.21 -29.46 -5.00
C HIS A 473 -47.45 -29.41 -4.10
N THR A 474 -48.61 -29.13 -4.70
CA THR A 474 -49.91 -29.56 -4.19
C THR A 474 -50.80 -30.04 -5.35
N ASN A 475 -51.02 -31.36 -5.38
CA ASN A 475 -52.08 -32.18 -5.97
C ASN A 475 -52.97 -31.69 -7.15
N THR A 476 -52.84 -32.45 -8.27
CA THR A 476 -53.88 -32.98 -9.20
C THR A 476 -54.60 -32.03 -10.21
N PRO A 477 -55.20 -32.54 -11.31
CA PRO A 477 -54.71 -33.50 -12.32
C PRO A 477 -54.90 -33.01 -13.80
N ASN A 478 -54.28 -33.77 -14.73
CA ASN A 478 -54.30 -33.74 -16.20
C ASN A 478 -55.64 -33.36 -16.90
N PRO A 479 -55.66 -32.86 -18.17
CA PRO A 479 -55.53 -33.79 -19.33
C PRO A 479 -54.93 -33.25 -20.67
N GLN A 480 -54.33 -34.19 -21.44
CA GLN A 480 -54.30 -34.32 -22.93
C GLN A 480 -53.53 -33.25 -23.76
N CYS A 481 -52.84 -33.51 -24.88
CA CYS A 481 -52.68 -34.67 -25.78
C CYS A 481 -51.51 -34.38 -26.78
N ARG A 482 -50.83 -35.46 -27.21
CA ARG A 482 -50.28 -35.78 -28.57
C ARG A 482 -49.11 -34.95 -29.15
N ASP A 483 -47.97 -35.63 -29.39
CA ASP A 483 -47.47 -36.17 -30.69
C ASP A 483 -46.67 -35.08 -31.44
N THR A 484 -45.49 -35.24 -32.05
CA THR A 484 -44.81 -36.39 -32.69
C THR A 484 -43.40 -35.91 -33.11
N GLN A 485 -42.41 -36.83 -33.16
CA GLN A 485 -41.44 -37.11 -34.26
C GLN A 485 -40.82 -35.91 -35.03
N THR A 486 -39.53 -35.82 -35.42
CA THR A 486 -38.45 -36.78 -35.67
C THR A 486 -37.21 -35.98 -36.13
N LEU A 487 -36.01 -36.51 -35.84
CA LEU A 487 -34.72 -36.33 -36.55
C LEU A 487 -34.84 -36.54 -38.10
N PRO A 488 -33.84 -36.32 -38.99
CA PRO A 488 -32.40 -36.55 -38.73
C PRO A 488 -31.31 -35.83 -39.59
N SER A 489 -30.06 -35.98 -39.11
CA SER A 489 -28.78 -36.30 -39.79
C SER A 489 -28.40 -35.75 -41.19
N HIS A 490 -27.15 -35.29 -41.31
CA HIS A 490 -26.05 -35.82 -42.17
C HIS A 490 -24.84 -34.85 -42.13
N ASN A 491 -23.62 -35.23 -41.72
CA ASN A 491 -22.56 -36.05 -42.35
C ASN A 491 -21.55 -35.25 -43.23
N VAL A 492 -20.31 -35.77 -43.24
CA VAL A 492 -19.18 -35.58 -44.19
C VAL A 492 -18.26 -34.38 -43.91
N GLU A 493 -16.92 -34.41 -44.07
CA GLU A 493 -15.81 -35.37 -43.97
C GLU A 493 -14.56 -34.62 -44.50
N THR A 494 -13.36 -34.98 -44.01
CA THR A 494 -12.03 -34.88 -44.71
C THR A 494 -11.40 -33.47 -44.91
N HIS A 495 -10.09 -33.23 -44.96
CA HIS A 495 -8.93 -34.02 -45.41
C HIS A 495 -7.59 -33.54 -44.77
N LYS A 496 -6.57 -34.40 -44.89
CA LYS A 496 -5.20 -34.41 -44.33
C LYS A 496 -4.12 -33.61 -45.11
N HIS A 497 -2.97 -33.44 -44.43
CA HIS A 497 -1.55 -33.56 -44.86
C HIS A 497 -0.69 -32.30 -45.10
N PHE A 498 0.46 -32.19 -44.39
CA PHE A 498 1.81 -32.52 -44.91
C PHE A 498 2.91 -32.58 -43.82
N GLN A 499 3.90 -33.47 -44.02
CA GLN A 499 5.09 -33.80 -43.19
C GLN A 499 6.32 -32.93 -43.54
N ALA A 500 7.15 -32.48 -42.58
CA ALA A 500 8.43 -33.01 -42.06
C ALA A 500 9.69 -32.96 -42.96
N THR A 501 10.82 -32.39 -42.46
CA THR A 501 12.21 -32.84 -42.72
C THR A 501 13.20 -32.31 -41.64
N ILE A 502 14.35 -33.01 -41.48
CA ILE A 502 15.27 -33.13 -40.33
C ILE A 502 16.68 -32.53 -40.60
N GLY A 503 17.43 -32.16 -39.53
CA GLY A 503 18.92 -32.22 -39.40
C GLY A 503 19.65 -30.88 -39.23
N THR A 504 20.71 -30.65 -38.43
CA THR A 504 21.49 -31.39 -37.41
C THR A 504 22.40 -30.38 -36.66
N GLU A 505 22.55 -30.58 -35.34
CA GLU A 505 23.55 -30.12 -34.34
C GLU A 505 24.54 -28.94 -34.58
N CYS A 506 24.56 -28.00 -33.62
CA CYS A 506 25.78 -27.36 -33.10
C CYS A 506 25.54 -26.85 -31.66
N GLU A 507 26.40 -27.27 -30.73
CA GLU A 507 26.38 -26.92 -29.30
C GLU A 507 26.66 -25.44 -29.05
N LEU A 508 25.77 -24.76 -28.31
CA LEU A 508 26.03 -23.51 -27.59
C LEU A 508 25.16 -23.51 -26.33
N GLN A 509 25.81 -23.56 -25.16
CA GLN A 509 25.16 -23.48 -23.85
C GLN A 509 24.39 -22.15 -23.72
N LYS A 510 23.05 -22.24 -23.65
CA LYS A 510 22.15 -21.14 -23.28
C LYS A 510 21.79 -21.24 -21.80
N PRO A 511 21.64 -20.11 -21.09
CA PRO A 511 21.35 -20.11 -19.66
C PRO A 511 19.93 -20.65 -19.41
N ASN A 512 19.81 -21.50 -18.39
CA ASN A 512 18.56 -22.09 -17.93
C ASN A 512 17.54 -21.00 -17.59
N MET A 513 16.57 -20.78 -18.47
CA MET A 513 15.29 -20.22 -18.08
C MET A 513 14.58 -21.30 -17.26
N THR A 514 14.68 -21.19 -15.95
CA THR A 514 13.83 -21.96 -15.05
C THR A 514 12.38 -21.57 -15.32
N GLU A 515 11.66 -22.49 -15.95
CA GLU A 515 10.21 -22.58 -15.90
C GLU A 515 9.73 -22.25 -14.48
N ASN A 516 8.69 -21.43 -14.36
CA ASN A 516 8.08 -21.04 -13.08
C ASN A 516 7.55 -22.28 -12.34
N GLY A 517 8.45 -22.97 -11.65
CA GLY A 517 8.24 -24.24 -10.97
C GLY A 517 8.14 -24.06 -9.47
N LEU A 518 7.04 -24.55 -8.90
CA LEU A 518 6.99 -25.26 -7.61
C LEU A 518 7.36 -24.47 -6.34
N GLY A 519 6.97 -23.19 -6.22
CA GLY A 519 7.06 -22.41 -4.97
C GLY A 519 5.70 -21.86 -4.49
N ASN A 520 5.18 -22.38 -3.37
CA ASN A 520 3.80 -22.24 -2.86
C ASN A 520 3.28 -20.82 -2.46
N ARG A 521 3.93 -19.70 -2.80
CA ARG A 521 3.51 -18.35 -2.38
C ARG A 521 3.92 -17.30 -3.42
N VAL A 522 3.07 -16.31 -3.75
CA VAL A 522 3.38 -15.24 -4.73
C VAL A 522 4.51 -14.33 -4.23
N LEU A 523 4.45 -13.91 -2.96
CA LEU A 523 5.56 -13.27 -2.27
C LEU A 523 6.15 -14.26 -1.27
N ASN A 524 7.35 -14.73 -1.54
CA ASN A 524 8.12 -15.59 -0.66
C ASN A 524 9.60 -15.23 -0.74
N MET A 525 10.46 -15.92 0.02
CA MET A 525 11.89 -15.64 0.02
C MET A 525 12.58 -15.83 -1.33
N ASP A 526 11.97 -16.56 -2.28
CA ASP A 526 12.48 -16.76 -3.63
C ASP A 526 11.94 -15.69 -4.60
N THR A 527 10.69 -15.26 -4.46
CA THR A 527 10.03 -14.30 -5.36
C THR A 527 10.04 -12.84 -4.89
N MET A 528 10.40 -12.57 -3.63
CA MET A 528 10.55 -11.21 -3.11
C MET A 528 11.61 -10.45 -3.91
N ASN A 529 11.48 -9.12 -3.97
CA ASN A 529 12.47 -8.26 -4.60
C ASN A 529 13.88 -8.62 -4.07
N PRO A 530 14.80 -9.09 -4.93
CA PRO A 530 16.12 -9.55 -4.49
C PRO A 530 16.94 -8.43 -3.85
N ASN A 531 16.64 -7.17 -4.15
CA ASN A 531 17.27 -6.03 -3.51
C ASN A 531 16.86 -5.92 -2.04
N VAL A 532 15.57 -6.10 -1.76
CA VAL A 532 15.03 -6.09 -0.38
C VAL A 532 15.60 -7.25 0.44
N LYS A 533 15.82 -8.44 -0.15
CA LYS A 533 16.49 -9.57 0.52
C LYS A 533 17.90 -9.25 1.01
N ARG A 534 18.61 -8.34 0.31
CA ARG A 534 19.98 -7.92 0.67
C ARG A 534 20.00 -6.75 1.67
N VAL A 535 18.85 -6.16 1.98
CA VAL A 535 18.76 -5.06 2.93
C VAL A 535 18.98 -5.61 4.35
N GLU A 536 20.04 -5.16 4.99
CA GLU A 536 20.32 -5.45 6.40
C GLU A 536 20.36 -4.14 7.21
N TYR A 537 19.63 -4.10 8.33
CA TYR A 537 19.57 -2.93 9.21
C TYR A 537 19.76 -3.31 10.69
N ALA A 538 21.03 -3.46 11.09
CA ALA A 538 21.41 -4.05 12.38
C ALA A 538 20.92 -3.29 13.63
N VAL A 539 20.63 -1.98 13.53
CA VAL A 539 20.16 -1.16 14.68
C VAL A 539 18.80 -1.65 15.22
N ARG A 540 18.02 -2.39 14.42
CA ARG A 540 16.77 -3.07 14.82
C ARG A 540 16.81 -4.58 14.54
N GLY A 541 18.00 -5.18 14.60
CA GLY A 541 18.24 -6.59 14.28
C GLY A 541 17.94 -7.59 15.41
N PRO A 542 18.47 -8.82 15.34
CA PRO A 542 18.15 -9.93 16.25
C PRO A 542 18.34 -9.63 17.74
N ILE A 543 19.35 -8.84 18.12
CA ILE A 543 19.56 -8.44 19.53
C ILE A 543 18.38 -7.62 20.06
N VAL A 544 17.80 -6.74 19.24
CA VAL A 544 16.64 -5.94 19.66
C VAL A 544 15.40 -6.83 19.81
N GLN A 545 15.22 -7.81 18.92
CA GLN A 545 14.14 -8.80 19.05
C GLN A 545 14.28 -9.62 20.35
N ARG A 546 15.51 -10.06 20.67
CA ARG A 546 15.78 -10.76 21.94
C ARG A 546 15.54 -9.85 23.16
N ALA A 547 15.92 -8.58 23.07
CA ALA A 547 15.68 -7.61 24.13
C ALA A 547 14.18 -7.42 24.41
N LEU A 548 13.35 -7.32 23.36
CA LEU A 548 11.89 -7.24 23.49
C LEU A 548 11.29 -8.53 24.08
N GLN A 549 11.82 -9.70 23.70
CA GLN A 549 11.40 -10.97 24.29
C GLN A 549 11.71 -11.01 25.79
N ILE A 550 12.91 -10.59 26.20
CA ILE A 550 13.29 -10.52 27.61
C ILE A 550 12.41 -9.52 28.38
N GLU A 551 12.02 -8.38 27.77
CA GLU A 551 11.06 -7.46 28.39
C GLU A 551 9.68 -8.12 28.62
N LYS A 552 9.22 -8.96 27.68
CA LYS A 552 7.99 -9.75 27.86
C LYS A 552 8.14 -10.79 28.96
N GLU A 553 9.23 -11.55 28.96
CA GLU A 553 9.56 -12.54 30.01
C GLU A 553 9.56 -11.89 31.42
N LEU A 554 10.16 -10.70 31.57
CA LEU A 554 10.18 -9.97 32.83
C LEU A 554 8.77 -9.54 33.29
N LYS A 555 7.90 -9.11 32.36
CA LYS A 555 6.50 -8.77 32.66
C LYS A 555 5.68 -9.98 33.10
N GLU A 556 5.97 -11.15 32.53
CA GLU A 556 5.38 -12.44 32.88
C GLU A 556 5.92 -13.00 34.21
N GLY A 557 6.88 -12.32 34.85
CA GLY A 557 7.44 -12.71 36.14
C GLY A 557 8.56 -13.76 36.04
N VAL A 558 9.14 -13.98 34.86
CA VAL A 558 10.30 -14.87 34.70
C VAL A 558 11.49 -14.25 35.43
N GLU A 559 12.06 -15.01 36.37
CA GLU A 559 13.25 -14.57 37.12
C GLU A 559 14.47 -14.45 36.19
N LYS A 560 15.14 -13.29 36.26
CA LYS A 560 16.39 -12.98 35.55
C LYS A 560 17.39 -12.35 36.51
N PRO A 561 18.70 -12.35 36.20
CA PRO A 561 19.73 -11.65 37.00
C PRO A 561 19.59 -10.12 37.04
N PHE A 562 18.57 -9.57 36.41
CA PHE A 562 18.29 -8.14 36.28
C PHE A 562 16.78 -7.93 36.20
N THR A 563 16.32 -6.72 36.53
CA THR A 563 14.89 -6.38 36.62
C THR A 563 14.36 -5.58 35.43
N GLU A 564 15.24 -5.06 34.58
CA GLU A 564 14.88 -4.29 33.40
C GLU A 564 15.89 -4.52 32.27
N VAL A 565 15.43 -4.34 31.04
CA VAL A 565 16.31 -4.22 29.87
C VAL A 565 16.70 -2.75 29.70
N ILE A 566 18.00 -2.47 29.70
CA ILE A 566 18.53 -1.12 29.48
C ILE A 566 18.89 -0.97 28.00
N LYS A 567 18.04 -0.22 27.27
CA LYS A 567 18.18 0.05 25.83
C LYS A 567 19.27 1.08 25.51
N ALA A 568 20.53 0.68 25.62
CA ALA A 568 21.68 1.51 25.23
C ALA A 568 22.06 1.37 23.74
N ASN A 569 21.13 0.85 22.92
CA ASN A 569 21.32 0.55 21.50
C ASN A 569 20.81 1.66 20.56
N ILE A 570 19.93 2.56 21.00
CA ILE A 570 19.30 3.57 20.13
C ILE A 570 19.59 5.01 20.59
N GLY A 571 19.83 5.90 19.63
CA GLY A 571 19.94 7.34 19.92
C GLY A 571 18.59 8.03 19.92
N ASP A 572 17.68 7.57 20.77
CA ASP A 572 16.37 8.17 21.01
C ASP A 572 16.40 8.92 22.34
N ALA A 573 16.56 10.23 22.27
CA ALA A 573 16.80 11.10 23.42
C ALA A 573 15.67 11.01 24.46
N HIS A 574 14.42 11.09 24.03
CA HIS A 574 13.26 11.10 24.93
C HIS A 574 13.00 9.72 25.55
N ALA A 575 13.17 8.64 24.78
CA ALA A 575 13.08 7.28 25.33
C ALA A 575 14.15 7.03 26.42
N MET A 576 15.27 7.74 26.37
CA MET A 576 16.36 7.67 27.36
C MET A 576 16.24 8.69 28.50
N GLY A 577 15.12 9.42 28.57
CA GLY A 577 14.78 10.31 29.68
C GLY A 577 15.17 11.79 29.48
N GLN A 578 15.65 12.18 28.29
CA GLN A 578 15.80 13.60 27.97
C GLN A 578 14.42 14.27 27.99
N LYS A 579 14.30 15.38 28.73
CA LYS A 579 13.04 16.13 28.80
C LYS A 579 12.85 16.96 27.53
N PRO A 580 11.64 17.01 26.97
CA PRO A 580 11.35 17.83 25.80
C PRO A 580 11.54 19.32 26.12
N ILE A 581 11.86 20.11 25.08
CA ILE A 581 12.02 21.55 25.21
C ILE A 581 10.64 22.22 25.22
N THR A 582 10.33 22.93 26.30
CA THR A 582 9.01 23.54 26.54
C THR A 582 8.56 24.44 25.39
N PHE A 583 9.44 25.32 24.90
CA PHE A 583 9.11 26.26 23.82
C PHE A 583 8.66 25.53 22.54
N LEU A 584 9.38 24.47 22.15
CA LEU A 584 9.04 23.66 20.98
C LEU A 584 7.64 23.05 21.13
N ARG A 585 7.35 22.49 22.31
CA ARG A 585 6.05 21.88 22.61
C ARG A 585 4.91 22.89 22.65
N GLN A 586 5.16 24.09 23.18
CA GLN A 586 4.18 25.16 23.22
C GLN A 586 3.75 25.58 21.82
N VAL A 587 4.72 25.86 20.93
CA VAL A 587 4.40 26.27 19.55
C VAL A 587 3.67 25.15 18.79
N VAL A 588 4.14 23.90 18.88
CA VAL A 588 3.46 22.78 18.21
C VAL A 588 2.04 22.58 18.75
N ALA A 589 1.82 22.72 20.06
CA ALA A 589 0.49 22.64 20.66
C ALA A 589 -0.43 23.76 20.14
N LEU A 590 0.06 24.99 20.08
CA LEU A 590 -0.67 26.14 19.52
C LEU A 590 -0.99 25.94 18.03
N CYS A 591 -0.08 25.38 17.24
CA CYS A 591 -0.35 25.06 15.85
C CYS A 591 -1.36 23.92 15.68
N THR A 592 -1.36 22.95 16.61
CA THR A 592 -2.27 21.78 16.57
C THR A 592 -3.68 22.16 17.01
N TYR A 593 -3.80 23.06 17.99
CA TYR A 593 -5.07 23.56 18.49
C TYR A 593 -5.04 25.10 18.56
N PRO A 594 -5.31 25.79 17.43
CA PRO A 594 -5.17 27.25 17.32
C PRO A 594 -6.00 28.07 18.31
N ASP A 595 -7.10 27.54 18.85
CA ASP A 595 -7.91 28.24 19.87
C ASP A 595 -7.10 28.55 21.15
N LEU A 596 -6.00 27.82 21.39
CA LEU A 596 -5.06 28.11 22.49
C LEU A 596 -4.28 29.42 22.31
N LEU A 597 -4.33 30.07 21.15
CA LEU A 597 -3.74 31.39 20.94
C LEU A 597 -4.34 32.45 21.87
N GLU A 598 -5.59 32.26 22.31
CA GLU A 598 -6.29 33.15 23.25
C GLU A 598 -5.99 32.80 24.72
N ASP A 599 -5.27 31.70 25.02
CA ASP A 599 -4.96 31.28 26.39
C ASP A 599 -3.73 32.03 26.95
N ASP A 600 -3.89 32.69 28.10
CA ASP A 600 -2.85 33.48 28.78
C ASP A 600 -1.67 32.65 29.33
N LYS A 601 -1.76 31.32 29.34
CA LYS A 601 -0.69 30.43 29.82
C LYS A 601 0.46 30.27 28.82
N PHE A 602 0.27 30.65 27.56
CA PHE A 602 1.30 30.55 26.53
C PHE A 602 2.05 31.87 26.37
N PRO A 603 3.39 31.86 26.30
CA PRO A 603 4.16 33.09 26.15
C PRO A 603 3.97 33.69 24.74
N GLU A 604 4.04 35.01 24.65
CA GLU A 604 3.67 35.73 23.42
C GLU A 604 4.59 35.42 22.24
N ASP A 605 5.87 35.13 22.48
CA ASP A 605 6.79 34.69 21.44
C ASP A 605 6.39 33.33 20.85
N ALA A 606 5.93 32.38 21.66
CA ALA A 606 5.41 31.11 21.18
C ALA A 606 4.12 31.30 20.35
N LYS A 607 3.21 32.17 20.80
CA LYS A 607 2.00 32.55 20.05
C LYS A 607 2.35 33.19 18.71
N ASN A 608 3.33 34.09 18.69
CA ASN A 608 3.80 34.73 17.46
C ASN A 608 4.40 33.73 16.47
N ARG A 609 5.21 32.77 16.95
CA ARG A 609 5.71 31.69 16.08
C ARG A 609 4.56 30.84 15.52
N ALA A 610 3.60 30.46 16.35
CA ALA A 610 2.46 29.66 15.92
C ALA A 610 1.60 30.40 14.87
N ARG A 611 1.26 31.68 15.11
CA ARG A 611 0.51 32.51 14.14
C ARG A 611 1.24 32.61 12.81
N ARG A 612 2.55 32.85 12.82
CA ARG A 612 3.37 32.93 11.62
C ARG A 612 3.35 31.63 10.82
N ILE A 613 3.48 30.48 11.48
CA ILE A 613 3.42 29.16 10.83
C ILE A 613 2.03 28.89 10.26
N LEU A 614 0.97 29.13 11.03
CA LEU A 614 -0.42 28.91 10.59
C LEU A 614 -0.76 29.80 9.39
N GLN A 615 -0.35 31.07 9.38
CA GLN A 615 -0.56 31.99 8.26
C GLN A 615 0.11 31.52 6.95
N ALA A 616 1.21 30.77 7.05
CA ALA A 616 1.88 30.19 5.89
C ALA A 616 1.25 28.86 5.43
N CYS A 617 0.31 28.32 6.18
CA CYS A 617 -0.41 27.09 5.83
C CYS A 617 -1.74 27.42 5.15
N GLY A 618 -2.14 26.59 4.18
CA GLY A 618 -3.45 26.70 3.53
C GLY A 618 -4.59 26.62 4.55
N GLY A 619 -5.50 27.59 4.53
CA GLY A 619 -6.64 27.63 5.47
C GLY A 619 -6.25 27.84 6.94
N GLY A 620 -5.02 28.29 7.23
CA GLY A 620 -4.60 28.52 8.61
C GLY A 620 -4.40 27.23 9.42
N SER A 621 -4.18 26.08 8.77
CA SER A 621 -4.16 24.78 9.43
C SER A 621 -2.94 23.96 9.05
N ILE A 622 -2.26 23.39 10.05
CA ILE A 622 -1.15 22.44 9.85
C ILE A 622 -1.62 21.08 9.31
N GLY A 623 -2.92 20.88 9.11
CA GLY A 623 -3.49 19.72 8.42
C GLY A 623 -3.50 19.85 6.90
N ALA A 624 -3.22 21.04 6.35
CA ALA A 624 -3.14 21.26 4.92
C ALA A 624 -1.78 20.79 4.34
N TYR A 625 -1.75 20.46 3.05
CA TYR A 625 -0.49 20.26 2.34
C TYR A 625 0.27 21.59 2.20
N SER A 626 1.59 21.54 2.28
CA SER A 626 2.48 22.63 1.87
C SER A 626 2.93 22.43 0.42
N ALA A 627 3.67 23.41 -0.12
CA ALA A 627 4.50 23.15 -1.30
C ALA A 627 5.42 21.95 -1.05
N SER A 628 5.76 21.20 -2.10
CA SER A 628 6.53 19.94 -1.98
C SER A 628 7.93 20.10 -1.39
N PRO A 629 8.70 21.17 -1.72
CA PRO A 629 9.95 21.46 -1.02
C PRO A 629 9.78 21.86 0.44
N GLY A 630 8.54 22.13 0.90
CA GLY A 630 8.21 22.61 2.23
C GLY A 630 7.69 24.04 2.25
N ILE A 631 7.16 24.45 3.41
CA ILE A 631 6.66 25.81 3.66
C ILE A 631 7.76 26.84 3.38
N GLU A 632 7.46 27.81 2.53
CA GLU A 632 8.45 28.77 2.03
C GLU A 632 9.12 29.58 3.14
N ILE A 633 8.35 30.13 4.09
CA ILE A 633 8.93 30.92 5.19
C ILE A 633 9.89 30.10 6.07
N ILE A 634 9.67 28.78 6.16
CA ILE A 634 10.54 27.87 6.92
C ILE A 634 11.82 27.60 6.12
N ARG A 635 11.72 27.40 4.79
CA ARG A 635 12.91 27.30 3.93
C ARG A 635 13.77 28.57 3.99
N GLN A 636 13.14 29.74 4.03
CA GLN A 636 13.84 31.02 4.20
C GLN A 636 14.57 31.11 5.54
N ASP A 637 13.97 30.62 6.62
CA ASP A 637 14.61 30.61 7.94
C ASP A 637 15.75 29.58 8.03
N VAL A 638 15.61 28.42 7.39
CA VAL A 638 16.72 27.47 7.23
C VAL A 638 17.88 28.12 6.48
N ALA A 639 17.63 28.81 5.38
CA ALA A 639 18.66 29.50 4.62
C ALA A 639 19.39 30.58 5.46
N LYS A 640 18.65 31.41 6.20
CA LYS A 640 19.23 32.40 7.12
C LYS A 640 20.05 31.77 8.24
N TYR A 641 19.57 30.65 8.78
CA TYR A 641 20.30 29.89 9.80
C TYR A 641 21.63 29.38 9.25
N ILE A 642 21.64 28.80 8.05
CA ILE A 642 22.86 28.33 7.38
C ILE A 642 23.81 29.50 7.15
N GLU A 643 23.32 30.62 6.61
CA GLU A 643 24.12 31.82 6.37
C GLU A 643 24.77 32.34 7.66
N LYS A 644 24.00 32.42 8.75
CA LYS A 644 24.51 32.83 10.06
C LYS A 644 25.54 31.85 10.61
N ARG A 645 25.25 30.55 10.56
CA ARG A 645 26.13 29.46 11.04
C ARG A 645 27.46 29.46 10.27
N ASP A 646 27.41 29.69 8.97
CA ASP A 646 28.57 29.60 8.09
C ASP A 646 29.38 30.92 8.02
N GLY A 647 28.98 31.94 8.78
CA GLY A 647 29.73 33.20 8.91
C GLY A 647 29.43 34.22 7.80
N GLY A 648 28.19 34.26 7.31
CA GLY A 648 27.72 35.19 6.29
C GLY A 648 27.79 34.64 4.85
N ILE A 649 28.08 33.35 4.68
CA ILE A 649 28.08 32.70 3.36
C ILE A 649 26.62 32.46 2.95
N PRO A 650 26.11 33.10 1.88
CA PRO A 650 24.69 33.04 1.53
C PRO A 650 24.18 31.60 1.34
N SER A 651 22.90 31.40 1.64
CA SER A 651 22.16 30.18 1.32
C SER A 651 20.88 30.57 0.61
N ASP A 652 20.52 29.84 -0.43
CA ASP A 652 19.33 30.10 -1.24
C ASP A 652 18.15 29.25 -0.74
N PRO A 653 17.01 29.85 -0.33
CA PRO A 653 15.82 29.11 0.06
C PRO A 653 15.31 28.12 -1.00
N ASP A 654 15.56 28.35 -2.29
CA ASP A 654 15.16 27.45 -3.38
C ASP A 654 16.11 26.27 -3.56
N SER A 655 17.21 26.26 -2.82
CA SER A 655 18.12 25.12 -2.69
C SER A 655 17.84 24.29 -1.44
N ILE A 656 16.84 24.67 -0.64
CA ILE A 656 16.42 23.96 0.56
C ILE A 656 15.19 23.09 0.28
N TYR A 657 15.28 21.82 0.68
CA TYR A 657 14.17 20.87 0.64
C TYR A 657 13.93 20.33 2.05
N LEU A 658 12.75 20.61 2.60
CA LEU A 658 12.30 20.02 3.86
C LEU A 658 11.98 18.54 3.64
N SER A 659 12.16 17.73 4.68
CA SER A 659 12.09 16.27 4.57
C SER A 659 11.55 15.62 5.84
N THR A 660 11.12 14.36 5.73
CA THR A 660 10.63 13.56 6.87
C THR A 660 11.80 13.01 7.70
N GLY A 661 12.60 13.93 8.25
CA GLY A 661 13.91 13.69 8.84
C GLY A 661 14.99 13.46 7.78
N ALA A 662 16.26 13.59 8.17
CA ALA A 662 17.39 13.42 7.25
C ALA A 662 17.41 12.06 6.51
N SER A 663 16.86 10.99 7.12
CA SER A 663 16.77 9.67 6.48
C SER A 663 16.04 9.73 5.14
N ASP A 664 14.99 10.54 5.08
CA ASP A 664 14.16 10.71 3.90
C ASP A 664 14.89 11.44 2.77
N ALA A 665 15.60 12.50 3.13
CA ALA A 665 16.44 13.27 2.23
C ALA A 665 17.60 12.43 1.66
N ILE A 666 18.30 11.67 2.51
CA ILE A 666 19.40 10.78 2.10
C ILE A 666 18.91 9.75 1.07
N VAL A 667 17.81 9.04 1.37
CA VAL A 667 17.26 8.03 0.45
C VAL A 667 16.79 8.67 -0.86
N THR A 668 16.23 9.88 -0.81
CA THR A 668 15.82 10.63 -2.01
C THR A 668 17.02 10.97 -2.90
N MET A 669 18.12 11.42 -2.32
CA MET A 669 19.36 11.72 -3.05
C MET A 669 20.02 10.46 -3.62
N LEU A 670 20.07 9.37 -2.85
CA LEU A 670 20.58 8.09 -3.35
C LEU A 670 19.74 7.56 -4.52
N LYS A 671 18.41 7.71 -4.46
CA LYS A 671 17.49 7.38 -5.58
C LYS A 671 17.82 8.18 -6.83
N LEU A 672 18.05 9.49 -6.69
CA LEU A 672 18.40 10.37 -7.80
C LEU A 672 19.76 10.03 -8.44
N LEU A 673 20.75 9.62 -7.63
CA LEU A 673 22.11 9.29 -8.07
C LEU A 673 22.24 7.89 -8.69
N THR A 674 21.37 6.95 -8.34
CA THR A 674 21.50 5.54 -8.72
C THR A 674 21.08 5.30 -10.17
N SER A 675 22.00 4.74 -10.97
CA SER A 675 21.80 4.49 -12.40
C SER A 675 22.80 3.43 -12.92
N GLY A 676 22.66 3.05 -14.19
CA GLY A 676 23.60 2.16 -14.88
C GLY A 676 23.51 0.69 -14.47
N GLU A 677 24.33 -0.15 -15.10
CA GLU A 677 24.43 -1.60 -14.85
C GLU A 677 25.89 -2.08 -15.04
N GLY A 678 26.22 -3.24 -14.47
CA GLY A 678 27.57 -3.81 -14.54
C GLY A 678 28.63 -2.81 -14.08
N LYS A 679 29.68 -2.61 -14.90
CA LYS A 679 30.77 -1.65 -14.61
C LYS A 679 30.32 -0.18 -14.60
N ASN A 680 29.19 0.14 -15.22
CA ASN A 680 28.64 1.51 -15.23
C ASN A 680 27.65 1.74 -14.09
N ARG A 681 27.37 0.72 -13.26
CA ARG A 681 26.47 0.83 -12.10
C ARG A 681 27.00 1.88 -11.13
N THR A 682 26.13 2.77 -10.65
CA THR A 682 26.48 3.76 -9.63
C THR A 682 27.08 3.08 -8.40
N GLY A 683 28.31 3.47 -8.08
CA GLY A 683 28.98 3.17 -6.83
C GLY A 683 28.95 4.37 -5.89
N VAL A 684 28.63 4.12 -4.62
CA VAL A 684 28.57 5.15 -3.57
C VAL A 684 29.55 4.81 -2.47
N MET A 685 30.43 5.75 -2.15
CA MET A 685 31.43 5.60 -1.11
C MET A 685 30.84 5.89 0.26
N ILE A 686 30.97 4.94 1.19
CA ILE A 686 30.48 5.08 2.56
C ILE A 686 31.54 4.61 3.56
N SER A 687 31.57 5.25 4.74
CA SER A 687 32.57 4.94 5.77
C SER A 687 32.36 3.56 6.36
N ILE A 688 33.44 2.90 6.76
CA ILE A 688 33.44 1.75 7.65
C ILE A 688 34.20 2.14 8.93
N PRO A 689 33.56 2.10 10.11
CA PRO A 689 32.16 1.76 10.35
C PRO A 689 31.17 2.79 9.76
N GLN A 690 29.98 2.31 9.37
CA GLN A 690 28.94 3.06 8.68
C GLN A 690 27.75 3.37 9.57
N TYR A 691 26.91 4.35 9.22
CA TYR A 691 25.53 4.36 9.69
C TYR A 691 24.67 3.44 8.79
N PRO A 692 24.02 2.38 9.29
CA PRO A 692 23.44 1.33 8.44
C PRO A 692 22.31 1.75 7.50
N LEU A 693 21.82 2.99 7.60
CA LEU A 693 20.85 3.54 6.64
C LEU A 693 21.45 3.54 5.23
N TYR A 694 22.72 3.90 5.09
CA TYR A 694 23.37 4.01 3.79
C TYR A 694 23.48 2.64 3.10
N SER A 695 24.05 1.64 3.77
CA SER A 695 24.15 0.28 3.22
C SER A 695 22.79 -0.32 2.88
N ALA A 696 21.80 -0.12 3.75
CA ALA A 696 20.42 -0.57 3.51
C ALA A 696 19.82 0.08 2.26
N ALA A 697 19.93 1.40 2.12
CA ALA A 697 19.41 2.13 0.98
C ALA A 697 20.14 1.76 -0.33
N LEU A 698 21.46 1.60 -0.29
CA LEU A 698 22.23 1.15 -1.47
C LEU A 698 21.82 -0.26 -1.90
N ALA A 699 21.60 -1.18 -0.95
CA ALA A 699 21.13 -2.52 -1.25
C ALA A 699 19.74 -2.51 -1.90
N GLU A 700 18.80 -1.72 -1.38
CA GLU A 700 17.44 -1.53 -1.91
C GLU A 700 17.45 -0.99 -3.35
N LEU A 701 18.31 0.01 -3.60
CA LEU A 701 18.48 0.65 -4.91
C LEU A 701 19.37 -0.16 -5.87
N ALA A 702 19.92 -1.28 -5.40
CA ALA A 702 20.93 -2.06 -6.09
C ALA A 702 22.15 -1.24 -6.54
N ALA A 703 22.51 -0.18 -5.81
CA ALA A 703 23.76 0.54 -6.02
C ALA A 703 24.94 -0.26 -5.45
N VAL A 704 26.15 0.01 -5.92
CA VAL A 704 27.37 -0.64 -5.41
C VAL A 704 27.87 0.11 -4.19
N GLN A 705 27.98 -0.57 -3.05
CA GLN A 705 28.65 -0.03 -1.87
C GLN A 705 30.17 -0.03 -2.07
N ILE A 706 30.79 1.14 -1.98
CA ILE A 706 32.25 1.30 -1.97
C ILE A 706 32.67 1.64 -0.54
N SER A 707 33.21 0.65 0.16
CA SER A 707 33.66 0.84 1.54
C SER A 707 35.01 1.56 1.59
N TYR A 708 35.11 2.62 2.39
CA TYR A 708 36.39 3.20 2.80
C TYR A 708 36.52 3.12 4.32
N TYR A 709 37.71 2.85 4.84
CA TYR A 709 37.91 2.64 6.26
C TYR A 709 38.33 3.91 6.98
N LEU A 710 37.61 4.26 8.05
CA LEU A 710 38.07 5.30 8.97
C LEU A 710 39.32 4.81 9.74
N ASP A 711 40.21 5.73 10.09
CA ASP A 711 41.45 5.40 10.78
C ASP A 711 41.25 5.38 12.30
N GLU A 712 40.99 4.20 12.86
CA GLU A 712 40.79 4.01 14.31
C GLU A 712 41.95 4.57 15.13
N ASP A 713 43.20 4.39 14.69
CA ASP A 713 44.39 4.81 15.42
C ASP A 713 44.57 6.34 15.42
N LYS A 714 43.86 7.05 14.53
CA LYS A 714 43.80 8.51 14.44
C LYS A 714 42.42 9.05 14.79
N CYS A 715 41.81 8.51 15.84
CA CYS A 715 40.50 8.95 16.34
C CYS A 715 39.39 8.91 15.28
N TRP A 716 39.40 7.88 14.42
CA TRP A 716 38.43 7.71 13.33
C TRP A 716 38.44 8.83 12.28
N SER A 717 39.57 9.52 12.10
CA SER A 717 39.74 10.51 11.04
C SER A 717 39.61 9.89 9.64
N LEU A 718 39.18 10.69 8.67
CA LEU A 718 39.24 10.30 7.26
C LEU A 718 40.69 10.34 6.75
N ASP A 719 41.05 9.40 5.88
CA ASP A 719 42.34 9.40 5.18
C ASP A 719 42.10 9.43 3.66
N VAL A 720 42.57 10.49 2.99
CA VAL A 720 42.39 10.65 1.54
C VAL A 720 43.13 9.56 0.75
N ASN A 721 44.23 9.01 1.27
CA ASN A 721 44.91 7.89 0.60
C ASN A 721 44.03 6.64 0.59
N GLU A 722 43.30 6.41 1.68
CA GLU A 722 42.32 5.34 1.80
C GLU A 722 41.13 5.56 0.86
N LEU A 723 40.61 6.79 0.76
CA LEU A 723 39.58 7.14 -0.22
C LEU A 723 40.05 6.87 -1.66
N ARG A 724 41.29 7.25 -2.00
CA ARG A 724 41.87 7.04 -3.33
C ARG A 724 42.07 5.56 -3.64
N ARG A 725 42.50 4.76 -2.64
CA ARG A 725 42.57 3.29 -2.75
C ARG A 725 41.19 2.72 -3.08
N ALA A 726 40.17 3.11 -2.32
CA ALA A 726 38.81 2.60 -2.47
C ALA A 726 38.20 2.95 -3.84
N VAL A 727 38.31 4.21 -4.30
CA VAL A 727 37.86 4.62 -5.64
C VAL A 727 38.57 3.83 -6.74
N LYS A 728 39.90 3.72 -6.65
CA LYS A 728 40.69 3.03 -7.66
C LYS A 728 40.29 1.56 -7.80
N ALA A 729 40.10 0.87 -6.68
CA ALA A 729 39.64 -0.52 -6.68
C ALA A 729 38.20 -0.64 -7.23
N ALA A 730 37.31 0.27 -6.84
CA ALA A 730 35.91 0.23 -7.24
C ALA A 730 35.69 0.45 -8.75
N ARG A 731 36.55 1.22 -9.42
CA ARG A 731 36.51 1.46 -10.88
C ARG A 731 36.64 0.19 -11.72
N GLU A 732 37.14 -0.91 -11.14
CA GLU A 732 37.23 -2.18 -11.86
C GLU A 732 35.84 -2.81 -12.12
N HIS A 733 34.86 -2.52 -11.26
CA HIS A 733 33.57 -3.20 -11.23
C HIS A 733 32.34 -2.30 -11.09
N CYS A 734 32.49 -0.99 -10.89
CA CYS A 734 31.40 -0.01 -10.86
C CYS A 734 31.90 1.39 -11.24
N ASN A 735 30.98 2.36 -11.31
CA ASN A 735 31.27 3.76 -11.53
C ASN A 735 31.09 4.56 -10.22
N PRO A 736 32.17 4.90 -9.48
CA PRO A 736 32.07 5.73 -8.28
C PRO A 736 31.50 7.11 -8.65
N ARG A 737 30.37 7.49 -8.05
CA ARG A 737 29.70 8.78 -8.34
C ARG A 737 29.48 9.67 -7.13
N ALA A 738 29.46 9.12 -5.91
CA ALA A 738 29.14 9.88 -4.73
C ALA A 738 30.00 9.46 -3.53
N LEU A 739 30.27 10.41 -2.64
CA LEU A 739 31.00 10.22 -1.39
C LEU A 739 30.15 10.71 -0.22
N CYS A 740 29.72 9.79 0.63
CA CYS A 740 28.96 10.08 1.84
C CYS A 740 29.91 10.28 3.03
N ILE A 741 29.82 11.42 3.68
CA ILE A 741 30.57 11.75 4.90
C ILE A 741 29.60 11.98 6.04
N ILE A 742 29.85 11.36 7.20
CA ILE A 742 29.06 11.57 8.42
C ILE A 742 29.92 12.37 9.40
N ASN A 743 29.54 13.61 9.70
CA ASN A 743 30.31 14.51 10.55
C ASN A 743 29.42 15.45 11.38
N PRO A 744 29.43 15.37 12.73
CA PRO A 744 30.11 14.38 13.57
C PRO A 744 29.66 12.93 13.31
N GLY A 745 30.57 11.97 13.44
CA GLY A 745 30.36 10.60 12.96
C GLY A 745 29.49 9.71 13.85
N ASN A 746 28.81 8.76 13.22
CA ASN A 746 28.02 7.70 13.85
C ASN A 746 28.38 6.37 13.18
N PRO A 747 28.89 5.36 13.92
CA PRO A 747 28.84 5.21 15.37
C PRO A 747 30.01 5.80 16.17
N THR A 748 31.00 6.37 15.48
CA THR A 748 32.35 6.63 16.00
C THR A 748 32.53 7.87 16.86
N GLY A 749 31.61 8.84 16.77
CA GLY A 749 31.63 10.04 17.63
C GLY A 749 32.76 11.02 17.36
N GLN A 750 33.49 10.88 16.26
CA GLN A 750 34.56 11.80 15.86
C GLN A 750 34.02 13.07 15.22
N VAL A 751 34.82 14.14 15.25
CA VAL A 751 34.57 15.42 14.60
C VAL A 751 35.75 15.69 13.67
N GLN A 752 35.47 15.81 12.36
CA GLN A 752 36.52 16.03 11.36
C GLN A 752 37.08 17.45 11.48
N SER A 753 38.40 17.58 11.36
CA SER A 753 39.06 18.89 11.34
C SER A 753 38.75 19.64 10.04
N ARG A 754 38.86 20.98 10.09
CA ARG A 754 38.72 21.82 8.89
C ARG A 754 39.66 21.37 7.76
N GLN A 755 40.92 21.07 8.09
CA GLN A 755 41.90 20.60 7.10
C GLN A 755 41.47 19.29 6.44
N CYS A 756 40.98 18.34 7.23
CA CYS A 756 40.48 17.07 6.70
C CYS A 756 39.30 17.27 5.74
N ILE A 757 38.38 18.20 6.05
CA ILE A 757 37.24 18.52 5.18
C ILE A 757 37.73 19.15 3.87
N GLU A 758 38.69 20.08 3.91
CA GLU A 758 39.29 20.63 2.69
C GLU A 758 39.93 19.55 1.82
N ASP A 759 40.70 18.64 2.42
CA ASP A 759 41.39 17.57 1.70
C ASP A 759 40.38 16.63 1.02
N VAL A 760 39.24 16.36 1.67
CA VAL A 760 38.13 15.58 1.11
C VAL A 760 37.44 16.34 -0.04
N ILE A 761 37.23 17.65 0.07
CA ILE A 761 36.65 18.46 -1.00
C ILE A 761 37.58 18.47 -2.23
N ARG A 762 38.88 18.64 -2.03
CA ARG A 762 39.87 18.55 -3.13
C ARG A 762 39.82 17.18 -3.79
N PHE A 763 39.78 16.12 -2.99
CA PHE A 763 39.65 14.76 -3.50
C PHE A 763 38.35 14.55 -4.31
N ALA A 764 37.20 15.04 -3.82
CA ALA A 764 35.94 14.92 -4.53
C ALA A 764 35.93 15.71 -5.85
N ALA A 765 36.57 16.88 -5.88
CA ALA A 765 36.76 17.65 -7.10
C ALA A 765 37.67 16.91 -8.10
N GLU A 766 38.78 16.33 -7.65
CA GLU A 766 39.71 15.54 -8.47
C GLU A 766 39.06 14.32 -9.10
N GLU A 767 38.23 13.60 -8.33
CA GLU A 767 37.62 12.35 -8.76
C GLU A 767 36.19 12.51 -9.33
N HIS A 768 35.69 13.76 -9.42
CA HIS A 768 34.34 14.13 -9.88
C HIS A 768 33.22 13.40 -9.10
N LEU A 769 33.26 13.48 -7.77
CA LEU A 769 32.31 12.84 -6.88
C LEU A 769 31.30 13.83 -6.31
N PHE A 770 30.02 13.43 -6.31
CA PHE A 770 28.94 14.14 -5.62
C PHE A 770 29.10 13.99 -4.10
N LEU A 771 29.27 15.08 -3.37
CA LEU A 771 29.43 15.05 -1.91
C LEU A 771 28.08 14.96 -1.21
N MET A 772 27.96 14.03 -0.27
CA MET A 772 26.80 13.87 0.61
C MET A 772 27.24 14.04 2.07
N ALA A 773 27.04 15.24 2.63
CA ALA A 773 27.44 15.60 3.99
C ALA A 773 26.29 15.40 4.98
N ASP A 774 26.37 14.34 5.78
CA ASP A 774 25.45 14.02 6.86
C ASP A 774 25.88 14.71 8.16
N GLU A 775 25.27 15.87 8.41
CA GLU A 775 25.66 16.81 9.47
C GLU A 775 24.62 16.85 10.60
N VAL A 776 23.84 15.77 10.79
CA VAL A 776 22.73 15.72 11.75
C VAL A 776 23.16 15.87 13.22
N TYR A 777 24.46 15.77 13.51
CA TYR A 777 25.02 15.91 14.86
C TYR A 777 25.76 17.24 15.08
N GLN A 778 25.61 18.22 14.19
CA GLN A 778 26.44 19.44 14.19
C GLN A 778 26.44 20.24 15.50
N ASP A 779 25.33 20.27 16.24
CA ASP A 779 25.27 20.97 17.54
C ASP A 779 25.87 20.16 18.69
N ASN A 780 26.21 18.89 18.46
CA ASN A 780 26.76 17.97 19.46
C ASN A 780 28.26 17.80 19.27
N VAL A 781 29.02 18.83 19.63
CA VAL A 781 30.49 18.80 19.67
C VAL A 781 30.93 19.17 21.09
N TYR A 782 31.74 18.32 21.70
CA TYR A 782 32.08 18.43 23.13
C TYR A 782 33.57 18.36 23.43
N ALA A 783 34.38 17.72 22.58
CA ALA A 783 35.80 17.60 22.85
C ALA A 783 36.50 18.95 22.74
N GLU A 784 37.39 19.21 23.69
CA GLU A 784 38.24 20.39 23.67
C GLU A 784 39.07 20.45 22.38
N GLY A 785 39.10 21.62 21.75
CA GLY A 785 39.79 21.84 20.47
C GLY A 785 39.06 21.32 19.23
N CYS A 786 37.90 20.68 19.37
CA CYS A 786 37.04 20.29 18.25
C CYS A 786 35.98 21.37 17.98
N GLN A 787 35.75 21.68 16.71
CA GLN A 787 34.69 22.58 16.26
C GLN A 787 33.98 21.95 15.07
N PHE A 788 32.66 22.14 15.00
CA PHE A 788 31.92 21.80 13.80
C PHE A 788 32.25 22.78 12.67
N HIS A 789 32.65 22.24 11.52
CA HIS A 789 32.77 22.98 10.26
C HIS A 789 31.85 22.30 9.24
N SER A 790 30.91 23.06 8.69
CA SER A 790 30.04 22.53 7.62
C SER A 790 30.84 22.35 6.33
N PHE A 791 30.51 21.32 5.55
CA PHE A 791 31.09 21.12 4.23
C PHE A 791 30.81 22.32 3.32
N LYS A 792 29.61 22.94 3.44
CA LYS A 792 29.28 24.17 2.72
C LYS A 792 30.24 25.31 3.05
N LYS A 793 30.47 25.59 4.34
CA LYS A 793 31.38 26.68 4.75
C LYS A 793 32.77 26.48 4.16
N VAL A 794 33.34 25.28 4.34
CA VAL A 794 34.70 24.98 3.87
C VAL A 794 34.78 25.04 2.35
N LEU A 795 33.80 24.49 1.63
CA LEU A 795 33.72 24.53 0.17
C LEU A 795 33.75 25.97 -0.37
N PHE A 796 32.95 26.87 0.20
CA PHE A 796 32.90 28.27 -0.22
C PHE A 796 34.16 29.06 0.18
N GLU A 797 34.74 28.76 1.34
CA GLU A 797 36.02 29.35 1.77
C GLU A 797 37.21 28.93 0.90
N MET A 798 37.14 27.74 0.27
CA MET A 798 38.16 27.26 -0.66
C MET A 798 38.15 27.98 -2.01
N GLY A 799 37.16 28.85 -2.28
CA GLY A 799 37.12 29.71 -3.46
C GLY A 799 36.32 29.14 -4.64
N PRO A 800 36.04 29.98 -5.66
CA PRO A 800 35.19 29.65 -6.81
C PRO A 800 35.65 28.43 -7.61
N GLU A 801 36.96 28.12 -7.58
CA GLU A 801 37.55 26.95 -8.22
C GLU A 801 36.94 25.62 -7.72
N TYR A 802 36.46 25.58 -6.47
CA TYR A 802 35.74 24.44 -5.90
C TYR A 802 34.26 24.76 -5.73
N SER A 803 33.92 25.93 -5.19
CA SER A 803 32.55 26.27 -4.81
C SER A 803 31.59 26.49 -5.98
N SER A 804 32.09 26.61 -7.21
CA SER A 804 31.25 26.69 -8.42
C SER A 804 31.13 25.34 -9.17
N VAL A 805 31.85 24.31 -8.72
CA VAL A 805 32.03 23.06 -9.48
C VAL A 805 31.62 21.84 -8.67
N VAL A 806 32.01 21.76 -7.39
CA VAL A 806 31.73 20.58 -6.56
C VAL A 806 30.25 20.54 -6.23
N GLU A 807 29.58 19.47 -6.64
CA GLU A 807 28.21 19.17 -6.26
C GLU A 807 28.17 18.67 -4.81
N LEU A 808 27.31 19.28 -3.99
CA LEU A 808 27.19 18.99 -2.57
C LEU A 808 25.71 18.93 -2.17
N VAL A 809 25.37 17.96 -1.33
CA VAL A 809 24.15 18.00 -0.52
C VAL A 809 24.50 17.88 0.96
N SER A 810 23.96 18.77 1.79
CA SER A 810 24.15 18.77 3.24
C SER A 810 22.82 18.41 3.93
N PHE A 811 22.84 17.51 4.92
CA PHE A 811 21.65 17.03 5.61
C PHE A 811 21.60 17.48 7.08
N HIS A 812 20.40 17.86 7.55
CA HIS A 812 20.11 18.12 8.96
C HIS A 812 18.80 17.47 9.40
N SER A 813 18.67 17.21 10.70
CA SER A 813 17.47 16.65 11.32
C SER A 813 17.12 17.34 12.64
N THR A 814 15.83 17.37 13.00
CA THR A 814 15.36 17.78 14.35
C THR A 814 15.46 16.65 15.37
N SER A 815 15.81 15.44 14.93
CA SER A 815 15.78 14.22 15.76
C SER A 815 16.94 14.12 16.75
N LYS A 816 17.99 14.90 16.55
CA LYS A 816 19.27 14.73 17.25
C LYS A 816 19.55 15.95 18.12
N CYS A 817 20.73 15.91 18.71
CA CYS A 817 21.24 17.00 19.53
C CYS A 817 20.41 17.30 20.79
N PHE A 818 20.64 18.47 21.38
CA PHE A 818 19.90 18.91 22.56
C PHE A 818 18.38 19.05 22.31
N MET A 819 17.95 19.08 21.04
CA MET A 819 16.55 19.11 20.63
C MET A 819 15.88 17.76 20.91
N GLY A 820 16.43 16.67 20.36
CA GLY A 820 16.02 15.28 20.68
C GLY A 820 14.63 14.86 20.20
N GLU A 821 14.02 15.59 19.27
CA GLU A 821 12.60 15.43 18.88
C GLU A 821 12.42 14.37 17.76
N CYS A 822 12.90 13.15 18.00
CA CYS A 822 12.93 12.05 17.03
C CYS A 822 11.57 11.73 16.39
N GLY A 823 10.49 11.81 17.16
CA GLY A 823 9.14 11.38 16.76
C GLY A 823 8.44 12.32 15.76
N PHE A 824 8.82 13.61 15.74
CA PHE A 824 8.21 14.60 14.84
C PHE A 824 8.73 14.55 13.40
N ARG A 825 9.85 13.84 13.18
CA ARG A 825 10.41 13.57 11.84
C ARG A 825 10.66 14.84 11.01
N GLY A 826 11.18 15.91 11.61
CA GLY A 826 11.62 17.11 10.88
C GLY A 826 13.06 16.99 10.38
N GLY A 827 13.35 17.55 9.20
CA GLY A 827 14.70 17.65 8.65
C GLY A 827 14.74 18.45 7.36
N TYR A 828 15.93 18.74 6.85
CA TYR A 828 16.12 19.37 5.55
C TYR A 828 17.38 18.84 4.86
N MET A 829 17.45 19.10 3.56
CA MET A 829 18.69 19.08 2.80
C MET A 829 18.89 20.40 2.06
N GLU A 830 20.14 20.84 1.98
CA GLU A 830 20.58 21.95 1.13
C GLU A 830 21.39 21.37 -0.04
N VAL A 831 21.02 21.75 -1.26
CA VAL A 831 21.67 21.29 -2.49
C VAL A 831 22.49 22.43 -3.12
N VAL A 832 23.76 22.18 -3.41
CA VAL A 832 24.70 23.16 -3.98
C VAL A 832 25.28 22.61 -5.29
N ASN A 833 25.34 23.48 -6.32
CA ASN A 833 25.89 23.19 -7.66
C ASN A 833 25.26 22.03 -8.44
N MET A 834 24.06 21.57 -8.07
CA MET A 834 23.35 20.56 -8.84
C MET A 834 22.93 21.12 -10.20
N ASP A 835 23.11 20.30 -11.25
CA ASP A 835 22.62 20.61 -12.59
C ASP A 835 21.12 21.02 -12.56
N PRO A 836 20.74 22.14 -13.21
CA PRO A 836 19.37 22.64 -13.16
C PRO A 836 18.31 21.65 -13.68
N GLU A 837 18.61 20.86 -14.70
CA GLU A 837 17.68 19.85 -15.23
C GLU A 837 17.52 18.68 -14.24
N VAL A 838 18.62 18.30 -13.57
CA VAL A 838 18.59 17.31 -12.48
C VAL A 838 17.80 17.85 -11.28
N LYS A 839 17.95 19.13 -10.93
CA LYS A 839 17.18 19.79 -9.86
C LYS A 839 15.67 19.78 -10.16
N LEU A 840 15.26 19.90 -11.43
CA LEU A 840 13.86 19.70 -11.82
C LEU A 840 13.37 18.26 -11.58
N GLN A 841 14.21 17.25 -11.85
CA GLN A 841 13.87 15.85 -11.53
C GLN A 841 13.79 15.61 -10.03
N LEU A 842 14.65 16.25 -9.23
CA LEU A 842 14.56 16.22 -7.77
C LEU A 842 13.22 16.80 -7.31
N THR A 843 12.84 17.98 -7.82
CA THR A 843 11.55 18.62 -7.50
C THR A 843 10.37 17.72 -7.90
N LYS A 844 10.45 17.07 -9.06
CA LYS A 844 9.46 16.06 -9.48
C LYS A 844 9.41 14.90 -8.47
N LEU A 845 10.55 14.32 -8.10
CA LEU A 845 10.62 13.19 -7.18
C LEU A 845 10.02 13.50 -5.81
N VAL A 846 10.29 14.69 -5.25
CA VAL A 846 9.69 15.11 -3.97
C VAL A 846 8.19 15.38 -4.09
N SER A 847 7.70 15.86 -5.25
CA SER A 847 6.28 16.15 -5.46
C SER A 847 5.37 14.91 -5.49
N VAL A 848 5.89 13.74 -5.90
CA VAL A 848 5.14 12.47 -5.89
C VAL A 848 4.68 12.09 -4.47
N ARG A 849 5.34 12.64 -3.45
CA ARG A 849 5.05 12.38 -2.03
C ARG A 849 4.26 13.51 -1.38
N LEU A 850 3.76 14.46 -2.17
CA LEU A 850 3.06 15.68 -1.75
C LEU A 850 3.98 16.62 -0.96
N CYS A 851 4.13 16.45 0.35
CA CYS A 851 5.03 17.23 1.21
C CYS A 851 5.37 16.48 2.51
N PRO A 852 6.45 16.86 3.22
CA PRO A 852 6.70 16.37 4.58
C PRO A 852 5.60 16.78 5.56
N PRO A 853 5.33 16.03 6.65
CA PRO A 853 4.34 16.43 7.65
C PRO A 853 4.63 17.81 8.24
N ILE A 854 3.64 18.70 8.24
CA ILE A 854 3.78 20.09 8.69
C ILE A 854 4.25 20.22 10.15
N PRO A 855 3.84 19.38 11.12
CA PRO A 855 4.39 19.45 12.48
C PRO A 855 5.92 19.29 12.54
N GLY A 856 6.49 18.45 11.68
CA GLY A 856 7.95 18.29 11.56
C GLY A 856 8.63 19.50 10.94
N GLN A 857 7.97 20.14 9.96
CA GLN A 857 8.45 21.40 9.36
C GLN A 857 8.39 22.56 10.37
N ALA A 858 7.27 22.70 11.08
CA ALA A 858 7.07 23.69 12.13
C ALA A 858 8.12 23.55 13.23
N LEU A 859 8.41 22.32 13.65
CA LEU A 859 9.46 22.08 14.63
C LEU A 859 10.85 22.46 14.10
N LEU A 860 11.12 22.19 12.82
CA LEU A 860 12.38 22.59 12.20
C LEU A 860 12.56 24.11 12.18
N ASP A 861 11.51 24.88 11.89
CA ASP A 861 11.52 26.35 11.98
C ASP A 861 12.05 26.81 13.33
N LEU A 862 11.58 26.20 14.42
CA LEU A 862 11.97 26.56 15.78
C LEU A 862 13.40 26.12 16.16
N VAL A 863 13.91 25.09 15.49
CA VAL A 863 15.30 24.64 15.65
C VAL A 863 16.26 25.64 15.00
N VAL A 864 15.92 26.09 13.79
CA VAL A 864 16.77 27.02 13.02
C VAL A 864 16.54 28.49 13.40
N ASN A 865 15.40 28.79 14.04
CA ASN A 865 15.00 30.10 14.53
C ASN A 865 14.55 30.04 16.01
N PRO A 866 15.49 29.78 16.94
CA PRO A 866 15.18 29.69 18.37
C PRO A 866 14.79 31.07 18.95
N PRO A 867 14.24 31.12 20.18
CA PRO A 867 13.99 32.38 20.87
C PRO A 867 15.24 33.26 20.93
N GLN A 868 15.06 34.58 20.83
CA GLN A 868 16.12 35.60 20.91
C GLN A 868 16.26 36.16 22.34
N PRO A 869 17.41 36.74 22.73
CA PRO A 869 17.65 37.19 24.11
C PRO A 869 16.61 38.13 24.73
N ASP A 870 15.90 38.88 23.89
CA ASP A 870 14.82 39.81 24.24
C ASP A 870 13.43 39.16 24.31
N GLU A 871 13.30 37.88 23.94
CA GLU A 871 12.03 37.16 23.91
C GLU A 871 11.73 36.39 25.22
N PRO A 872 10.45 36.32 25.67
CA PRO A 872 10.06 35.71 26.95
C PRO A 872 10.55 34.28 27.19
N SER A 873 10.62 33.45 26.15
CA SER A 873 10.99 32.04 26.27
C SER A 873 12.49 31.79 26.28
N TYR A 874 13.33 32.78 25.96
CA TYR A 874 14.78 32.62 25.82
C TYR A 874 15.47 32.08 27.07
N ALA A 875 15.19 32.69 28.22
CA ALA A 875 15.82 32.30 29.48
C ALA A 875 15.54 30.84 29.87
N THR A 876 14.38 30.31 29.47
CA THR A 876 14.00 28.90 29.70
C THR A 876 14.60 27.98 28.63
N PHE A 877 14.66 28.45 27.38
CA PHE A 877 15.24 27.71 26.26
C PHE A 877 16.75 27.50 26.42
N ILE A 878 17.52 28.56 26.70
CA ILE A 878 18.99 28.50 26.79
C ILE A 878 19.48 27.64 27.97
N LYS A 879 18.68 27.54 29.06
CA LYS A 879 18.98 26.61 30.17
C LYS A 879 18.96 25.14 29.73
N ARG A 880 18.19 24.81 28.69
CA ARG A 880 18.10 23.45 28.14
C ARG A 880 19.16 23.17 27.08
N THR A 881 19.67 24.19 26.40
CA THR A 881 20.81 24.04 25.49
C THR A 881 22.13 23.82 26.24
N ALA A 882 22.21 24.23 27.51
CA ALA A 882 23.32 23.91 28.44
C ALA A 882 23.50 22.40 28.75
N ASN A 883 22.69 21.51 28.17
CA ASN A 883 22.85 20.05 28.27
C ASN A 883 24.10 19.51 27.55
N LEU A 884 24.78 20.31 26.71
CA LEU A 884 26.02 19.88 26.05
C LEU A 884 27.12 19.55 27.07
N ASP A 885 27.23 20.29 28.18
CA ASP A 885 28.21 20.02 29.24
C ASP A 885 27.97 18.65 29.91
N ILE A 886 26.69 18.30 30.12
CA ILE A 886 26.32 17.00 30.69
C ILE A 886 26.63 15.87 29.70
N LEU A 887 26.38 16.09 28.39
CA LEU A 887 26.75 15.12 27.36
C LEU A 887 28.27 14.97 27.26
N ALA A 888 29.03 16.06 27.37
CA ALA A 888 30.48 16.08 27.44
C ALA A 888 31.02 15.29 28.64
N GLU A 889 30.43 15.50 29.83
CA GLU A 889 30.79 14.76 31.04
C GLU A 889 30.53 13.26 30.88
N LYS A 890 29.36 12.89 30.35
CA LYS A 890 29.00 11.48 30.09
C LYS A 890 29.89 10.84 29.03
N ALA A 891 30.23 11.57 27.98
CA ALA A 891 31.17 11.16 26.94
C ALA A 891 32.55 10.82 27.54
N LYS A 892 33.13 11.77 28.29
CA LYS A 892 34.42 11.62 28.96
C LYS A 892 34.41 10.48 29.99
N MET A 893 33.35 10.39 30.80
CA MET A 893 33.19 9.31 31.78
C MET A 893 33.14 7.93 31.10
N THR A 894 32.40 7.81 30.00
CA THR A 894 32.27 6.55 29.25
C THR A 894 33.62 6.12 28.69
N GLU A 895 34.34 7.04 28.04
CA GLU A 895 35.68 6.80 27.51
C GLU A 895 36.64 6.33 28.63
N GLN A 896 36.70 7.08 29.73
CA GLN A 896 37.61 6.80 30.84
C GLN A 896 37.33 5.45 31.48
N VAL A 897 36.07 5.13 31.77
CA VAL A 897 35.71 3.86 32.41
C VAL A 897 35.98 2.68 31.48
N LEU A 898 35.58 2.75 30.21
CA LEU A 898 35.81 1.64 29.27
C LEU A 898 37.31 1.37 29.05
N ASN A 899 38.14 2.41 28.97
CA ASN A 899 39.59 2.27 28.85
C ASN A 899 40.28 1.71 30.11
N THR A 900 39.59 1.62 31.26
CA THR A 900 40.13 0.93 32.46
C THR A 900 39.92 -0.58 32.42
N VAL A 901 39.10 -1.09 31.50
CA VAL A 901 38.75 -2.51 31.39
C VAL A 901 39.76 -3.21 30.47
N PRO A 902 40.56 -4.17 30.96
CA PRO A 902 41.50 -4.91 30.11
C PRO A 902 40.76 -5.59 28.96
N GLY A 903 41.27 -5.40 27.74
CA GLY A 903 40.64 -5.96 26.53
C GLY A 903 39.58 -5.05 25.89
N ILE A 904 39.29 -3.88 26.46
CA ILE A 904 38.45 -2.85 25.84
C ILE A 904 39.30 -1.60 25.58
N HIS A 905 39.21 -1.06 24.37
CA HIS A 905 39.79 0.24 24.01
C HIS A 905 38.71 1.14 23.42
N CYS A 906 38.62 2.39 23.89
CA CYS A 906 37.62 3.35 23.43
C CYS A 906 38.30 4.65 23.00
N ASN A 907 38.11 5.04 21.75
CA ASN A 907 38.53 6.35 21.26
C ASN A 907 37.76 7.50 21.94
N PRO A 908 38.33 8.72 21.94
CA PRO A 908 37.65 9.90 22.46
C PRO A 908 36.34 10.19 21.74
N VAL A 909 35.31 10.52 22.51
CA VAL A 909 33.99 10.86 21.98
C VAL A 909 33.94 12.38 21.76
N GLN A 910 34.31 12.80 20.56
CA GLN A 910 34.43 14.22 20.22
C GLN A 910 33.08 14.92 20.02
N GLY A 911 32.06 14.17 19.60
CA GLY A 911 30.71 14.66 19.35
C GLY A 911 29.67 13.55 19.23
N ALA A 912 28.53 13.89 18.62
CA ALA A 912 27.37 13.02 18.47
C ALA A 912 26.80 12.51 19.82
N MET A 913 26.51 11.20 19.93
CA MET A 913 25.87 10.59 21.12
C MET A 913 26.30 9.14 21.36
N TYR A 914 27.40 8.71 20.74
CA TYR A 914 27.79 7.30 20.70
C TYR A 914 29.26 7.09 21.02
N THR A 915 29.54 5.91 21.55
CA THR A 915 30.89 5.36 21.64
C THR A 915 30.97 4.10 20.80
N PHE A 916 32.14 3.82 20.24
CA PHE A 916 32.41 2.62 19.43
C PHE A 916 33.67 1.90 19.90
N PRO A 917 33.68 1.40 21.15
CA PRO A 917 34.83 0.69 21.71
C PRO A 917 35.17 -0.59 20.95
N ARG A 918 36.47 -0.85 20.85
CA ARG A 918 37.06 -2.07 20.34
C ARG A 918 37.23 -3.11 21.45
N LEU A 919 36.95 -4.36 21.09
CA LEU A 919 37.05 -5.54 21.91
C LEU A 919 38.22 -6.41 21.46
N SER A 920 39.07 -6.81 22.41
CA SER A 920 40.05 -7.89 22.26
C SER A 920 39.44 -9.18 22.82
N LEU A 921 38.85 -9.99 21.93
CA LEU A 921 38.18 -11.23 22.32
C LEU A 921 39.16 -12.42 22.34
N PRO A 922 39.10 -13.31 23.34
CA PRO A 922 39.89 -14.55 23.37
C PRO A 922 39.60 -15.46 22.17
N GLU A 923 40.59 -16.23 21.73
CA GLU A 923 40.45 -17.11 20.56
C GLU A 923 39.35 -18.18 20.76
N LYS A 924 39.19 -18.70 21.98
CA LYS A 924 38.09 -19.63 22.30
C LYS A 924 36.71 -18.99 22.15
N ALA A 925 36.56 -17.70 22.50
CA ALA A 925 35.30 -16.98 22.31
C ALA A 925 34.99 -16.79 20.81
N ILE A 926 36.02 -16.47 20.01
CA ILE A 926 35.90 -16.34 18.55
C ILE A 926 35.49 -17.68 17.93
N ASN A 927 36.09 -18.79 18.38
CA ASN A 927 35.76 -20.13 17.91
C ASN A 927 34.34 -20.56 18.35
N ALA A 928 33.94 -20.28 19.58
CA ALA A 928 32.59 -20.53 20.06
C ALA A 928 31.52 -19.74 19.27
N ALA A 929 31.82 -18.50 18.88
CA ALA A 929 30.95 -17.71 18.01
C ALA A 929 30.83 -18.35 16.62
N LYS A 930 31.94 -18.80 16.04
CA LYS A 930 31.96 -19.51 14.74
C LYS A 930 31.15 -20.81 14.78
N GLU A 931 31.26 -21.60 15.85
CA GLU A 931 30.48 -22.83 16.04
C GLU A 931 28.96 -22.56 16.07
N LYS A 932 28.55 -21.38 16.55
CA LYS A 932 27.15 -20.91 16.54
C LYS A 932 26.73 -20.20 15.25
N GLY A 933 27.63 -20.07 14.27
CA GLY A 933 27.37 -19.33 13.03
C GLY A 933 27.15 -17.82 13.26
N GLN A 934 27.73 -17.25 14.32
CA GLN A 934 27.60 -15.84 14.68
C GLN A 934 28.92 -15.08 14.52
N ALA A 935 28.83 -13.78 14.23
CA ALA A 935 29.98 -12.89 14.34
C ALA A 935 30.44 -12.80 15.82
N PRO A 936 31.76 -12.71 16.11
CA PRO A 936 32.25 -12.72 17.49
C PRO A 936 31.68 -11.61 18.38
N ASP A 937 31.47 -10.41 17.84
CA ASP A 937 30.85 -9.29 18.56
C ASP A 937 29.34 -9.47 18.75
N MET A 938 28.63 -10.06 17.78
CA MET A 938 27.22 -10.46 17.93
C MET A 938 27.07 -11.47 19.09
N PHE A 939 27.95 -12.46 19.15
CA PHE A 939 27.98 -13.44 20.24
C PHE A 939 28.22 -12.76 21.60
N TYR A 940 29.21 -11.86 21.67
CA TYR A 940 29.50 -11.07 22.87
C TYR A 940 28.29 -10.22 23.31
N CYS A 941 27.68 -9.44 22.39
CA CYS A 941 26.54 -8.59 22.71
C CYS A 941 25.29 -9.38 23.09
N MET A 942 25.06 -10.55 22.49
CA MET A 942 23.92 -11.41 22.85
C MET A 942 24.08 -11.98 24.26
N LYS A 943 25.27 -12.50 24.60
CA LYS A 943 25.61 -12.95 25.96
C LYS A 943 25.46 -11.81 26.99
N LEU A 944 25.97 -10.62 26.67
CA LEU A 944 25.83 -9.45 27.54
C LEU A 944 24.36 -9.15 27.84
N LEU A 945 23.51 -9.13 26.80
CA LEU A 945 22.08 -8.88 26.95
C LEU A 945 21.41 -9.93 27.86
N GLU A 946 21.68 -11.21 27.62
CA GLU A 946 21.05 -12.31 28.35
C GLU A 946 21.49 -12.39 29.82
N GLU A 947 22.69 -11.91 30.16
CA GLU A 947 23.22 -11.95 31.52
C GLU A 947 22.97 -10.67 32.32
N THR A 948 22.91 -9.51 31.66
CA THR A 948 22.90 -8.20 32.35
C THR A 948 21.68 -7.34 32.08
N GLY A 949 20.91 -7.66 31.03
CA GLY A 949 19.81 -6.85 30.52
C GLY A 949 20.27 -5.66 29.67
N ILE A 950 21.57 -5.51 29.38
CA ILE A 950 22.08 -4.37 28.62
C ILE A 950 22.03 -4.67 27.12
N CYS A 951 21.24 -3.89 26.39
CA CYS A 951 21.11 -4.01 24.94
C CYS A 951 22.09 -3.05 24.23
N LEU A 952 23.10 -3.61 23.56
CA LEU A 952 24.07 -2.89 22.71
C LEU A 952 23.92 -3.30 21.24
N VAL A 953 24.57 -2.59 20.31
CA VAL A 953 24.61 -2.99 18.90
C VAL A 953 26.01 -3.47 18.54
N PRO A 954 26.20 -4.68 17.99
CA PRO A 954 27.52 -5.21 17.67
C PRO A 954 28.14 -4.48 16.48
N GLY A 955 29.48 -4.43 16.44
CA GLY A 955 30.27 -3.73 15.42
C GLY A 955 30.03 -4.26 14.00
N SER A 956 29.80 -5.56 13.87
CA SER A 956 29.40 -6.24 12.63
C SER A 956 28.17 -5.61 11.98
N GLY A 957 27.27 -5.01 12.76
CA GLY A 957 26.12 -4.27 12.23
C GLY A 957 26.44 -2.95 11.54
N PHE A 958 27.64 -2.40 11.75
CA PHE A 958 28.13 -1.16 11.15
C PHE A 958 29.23 -1.41 10.12
N GLY A 959 29.69 -2.66 9.96
CA GLY A 959 30.95 -2.97 9.31
C GLY A 959 32.15 -2.53 10.15
N GLN A 960 33.26 -3.25 10.00
CA GLN A 960 34.52 -2.98 10.70
C GLN A 960 35.69 -3.59 9.91
N ARG A 961 36.93 -3.28 10.29
CA ARG A 961 38.11 -3.93 9.68
C ARG A 961 38.12 -5.42 10.06
N ASP A 962 38.50 -6.27 9.12
CA ASP A 962 38.62 -7.71 9.39
C ASP A 962 39.58 -7.98 10.55
N GLY A 963 39.17 -8.88 11.45
CA GLY A 963 39.93 -9.19 12.67
C GLY A 963 39.77 -8.19 13.82
N THR A 964 38.97 -7.13 13.63
CA THR A 964 38.58 -6.21 14.71
C THR A 964 37.13 -6.44 15.10
N TYR A 965 36.79 -6.18 16.37
CA TYR A 965 35.45 -6.41 16.93
C TYR A 965 35.07 -5.20 17.78
N HIS A 966 33.84 -4.74 17.65
CA HIS A 966 33.38 -3.54 18.34
C HIS A 966 31.96 -3.72 18.86
N PHE A 967 31.49 -2.75 19.64
CA PHE A 967 30.07 -2.53 19.87
C PHE A 967 29.79 -1.04 19.92
N ARG A 968 28.57 -0.63 19.56
CA ARG A 968 28.09 0.73 19.77
C ARG A 968 27.28 0.81 21.06
N MET A 969 27.55 1.84 21.84
CA MET A 969 26.76 2.24 23.01
C MET A 969 26.38 3.72 22.90
N THR A 970 25.23 4.10 23.44
CA THR A 970 24.85 5.52 23.57
C THR A 970 25.21 6.10 24.94
N ILE A 971 25.60 7.37 24.96
CA ILE A 971 25.82 8.15 26.19
C ILE A 971 24.54 8.84 26.70
N LEU A 972 23.38 8.56 26.08
CA LEU A 972 22.10 9.19 26.41
C LEU A 972 21.55 8.89 27.81
N PRO A 973 21.72 7.70 28.41
CA PRO A 973 21.20 7.42 29.75
C PRO A 973 21.58 8.51 30.76
N ALA A 974 20.72 8.71 31.77
CA ALA A 974 21.03 9.60 32.88
C ALA A 974 22.36 9.17 33.54
N THR A 975 23.15 10.13 34.03
CA THR A 975 24.51 9.89 34.52
C THR A 975 24.60 8.73 35.53
N GLU A 976 23.67 8.64 36.47
CA GLU A 976 23.64 7.54 37.45
C GLU A 976 23.31 6.18 36.81
N LYS A 977 22.38 6.15 35.85
CA LYS A 977 22.07 4.92 35.10
C LYS A 977 23.23 4.51 34.19
N LEU A 978 23.94 5.47 33.61
CA LEU A 978 25.13 5.24 32.79
C LEU A 978 26.26 4.61 33.61
N LYS A 979 26.52 5.09 34.84
CA LYS A 979 27.50 4.47 35.75
C LYS A 979 27.18 2.98 36.00
N VAL A 980 25.91 2.65 36.24
CA VAL A 980 25.46 1.26 36.43
C VAL A 980 25.67 0.42 35.16
N VAL A 981 25.37 0.97 33.98
CA VAL A 981 25.60 0.30 32.70
C VAL A 981 27.09 -0.01 32.50
N LEU A 982 27.96 0.98 32.72
CA LEU A 982 29.41 0.82 32.56
C LEU A 982 29.99 -0.21 33.53
N GLU A 983 29.52 -0.21 34.77
CA GLU A 983 29.93 -1.18 35.78
C GLU A 983 29.53 -2.61 35.39
N LYS A 984 28.28 -2.81 34.99
CA LYS A 984 27.79 -4.11 34.54
C LYS A 984 28.53 -4.62 33.30
N ILE A 985 28.87 -3.75 32.35
CA ILE A 985 29.70 -4.10 31.18
C ILE A 985 31.09 -4.54 31.64
N ARG A 986 31.71 -3.82 32.58
CA ARG A 986 33.03 -4.19 33.14
C ARG A 986 33.00 -5.56 33.80
N GLU A 987 32.04 -5.80 34.68
CA GLU A 987 31.90 -7.07 35.39
C GLU A 987 31.61 -8.24 34.44
N PHE A 988 30.71 -8.03 33.48
CA PHE A 988 30.42 -9.02 32.44
C PHE A 988 31.66 -9.32 31.59
N HIS A 989 32.36 -8.28 31.10
CA HIS A 989 33.54 -8.46 30.26
C HIS A 989 34.60 -9.29 30.96
N LYS A 990 34.87 -9.00 32.24
CA LYS A 990 35.82 -9.77 33.06
C LYS A 990 35.43 -11.25 33.10
N ARG A 991 34.19 -11.57 33.48
CA ARG A 991 33.69 -12.96 33.54
C ARG A 991 33.74 -13.65 32.18
N PHE A 992 33.33 -12.95 31.12
CA PHE A 992 33.37 -13.46 29.75
C PHE A 992 34.80 -13.80 29.33
N THR A 993 35.76 -12.92 29.59
CA THR A 993 37.16 -13.21 29.27
C THR A 993 37.72 -14.36 30.09
N GLU A 994 37.32 -14.53 31.36
CA GLU A 994 37.70 -15.66 32.20
C GLU A 994 37.10 -16.98 31.67
N GLU A 995 35.82 -16.99 31.29
CA GLU A 995 35.11 -18.16 30.70
C GLU A 995 35.81 -18.67 29.42
N PHE A 996 36.32 -17.77 28.59
CA PHE A 996 36.91 -18.09 27.29
C PHE A 996 38.44 -17.94 27.24
N SER A 997 39.11 -17.71 28.37
CA SER A 997 40.57 -17.65 28.48
C SER A 997 41.25 -19.01 28.29
#